data_AF-A0A409VA18-F1
#
_entry.id   AF-A0A409VA18-F1
#
_cell.length_a   1.000
_cell.length_b   1.000
_cell.length_c   1.000
_cell.angle_alpha   90.00
_cell.angle_beta   90.00
_cell.angle_gamma   90.00
#
_symmetry.space_group_name_H-M   'P 1'
#
loop_
_entity.id
_entity.type
_entity.pdbx_description
1 polymer ?
#
loop_
_entity_poly.entity_id
_entity_poly.type
_entity_poly.pdbx_seq_one_letter_code
_entity_poly.pdbx_strand_id
1 'polypeptide(L)'
;MSTPDLPVELWLEILSYLPRSALRKMMGVNRLLFEMAFNEIYEEIRLIADDEEMLKTCKQLSHQNISQRVKMLLIRPAFLPAISEVTPEAFSFRDQSHSPLQYMKNLVRKPSRAAMPNLKESLPGPAHLVLGAAKKGLKSCINLQEVKVVLYDHSLTPSFKDFYNSIWSSDSLGPRIQKLTIETTQVKLPAILDHITANAHILGSLCEFSLMFGPSRFKISTEEQHTSRKAFEKFMQAFKNQLTSLSFSSTTEVDFHEMIKLLPNFPALRCISLSVVFNARNFAGTFEPLHAFIQNSPLLEKLEINPQPRNAAILFGPDVLYGLWLLEGTGKKFQSLRLPQLKALHLELSESASRSVNALYSPGKTSLLSSLSTVASRLESLVIRGEDLCLADITSMVDGVPRSLQSLEFSCQQLHPSVFDLLASQLDSLRSLTIHPATIGVNTGSNSTVLALFQGSLSTTGIPSLILSTSSISSYRCTMLEPELYDVNFCFSPPERLESQRVILMPFIPRVHGRDFYELACRYPEVFNYLPFGPYSTFDDFEENLLENRARKDPGWLLFAVFDRTTPNPGANGDQYPGALAGCIALINSSTLKMATEIGCVITFPPFQRTHVTSNSVGLLLNFALNTPDVQDGSLGLRRVVWQANALNGASVNAAKRMGFQREAIMKWDRVLPSGKELVGAGNGVDLRPGDPKPHQPGRDTAILSLCWDDWENGGREKVHTIMNRGI
;
A
#
# COMPACT_ATOMS: atom_id res chain seq x y z
N MET A 1 35.10 14.36 38.38
CA MET A 1 34.09 13.65 39.19
C MET A 1 32.99 13.23 38.24
N SER A 2 32.73 11.93 38.07
CA SER A 2 31.63 11.46 37.22
C SER A 2 30.31 11.89 37.84
N THR A 3 29.48 12.60 37.07
CA THR A 3 28.08 12.82 37.44
C THR A 3 27.41 11.47 37.74
N PRO A 4 26.64 11.34 38.83
CA PRO A 4 25.93 10.11 39.13
C PRO A 4 24.93 9.83 37.99
N ASP A 5 24.99 8.62 37.44
CA ASP A 5 24.05 8.15 36.41
C ASP A 5 22.66 7.92 37.06
N LEU A 6 21.60 8.06 36.27
CA LEU A 6 20.26 7.77 36.74
C LEU A 6 20.10 6.25 37.00
N PRO A 7 19.27 5.84 37.98
CA PRO A 7 18.84 4.45 38.12
C PRO A 7 18.23 3.89 36.83
N VAL A 8 18.36 2.57 36.64
CA VAL A 8 17.89 1.86 35.43
C VAL A 8 16.40 2.07 35.21
N GLU A 9 15.62 2.10 36.29
CA GLU A 9 14.17 2.27 36.29
C GLU A 9 13.77 3.62 35.70
N LEU A 10 14.51 4.69 36.04
CA LEU A 10 14.26 6.03 35.48
C LEU A 10 14.64 6.10 34.00
N TRP A 11 15.70 5.41 33.59
CA TRP A 11 16.03 5.31 32.17
C TRP A 11 14.95 4.57 31.39
N LEU A 12 14.45 3.44 31.90
CA LEU A 12 13.37 2.70 31.24
C LEU A 12 12.08 3.52 31.15
N GLU A 13 11.75 4.28 32.20
CA GLU A 13 10.61 5.20 32.20
C GLU A 13 10.79 6.29 31.16
N ILE A 14 11.95 6.96 31.11
CA ILE A 14 12.26 7.97 30.08
C ILE A 14 12.12 7.39 28.68
N LEU A 15 12.65 6.19 28.45
CA LEU A 15 12.59 5.51 27.16
C LEU A 15 11.16 5.14 26.75
N SER A 16 10.25 4.93 27.70
CA SER A 16 8.84 4.64 27.39
C SER A 16 8.12 5.81 26.69
N TYR A 17 8.60 7.04 26.89
CA TYR A 17 8.08 8.24 26.23
C TYR A 17 8.80 8.60 24.92
N LEU A 18 9.88 7.88 24.57
CA LEU A 18 10.69 8.19 23.39
C LEU A 18 10.44 7.16 22.28
N PRO A 19 10.47 7.58 21.01
CA PRO A 19 10.42 6.64 19.90
C PRO A 19 11.66 5.73 19.95
N ARG A 20 11.50 4.45 19.59
CA ARG A 20 12.61 3.46 19.60
C ARG A 20 13.86 3.98 18.88
N SER A 21 13.69 4.69 17.77
CA SER A 21 14.77 5.28 16.97
C SER A 21 15.67 6.28 17.73
N ALA A 22 15.21 6.83 18.86
CA ALA A 22 16.02 7.69 19.72
C ALA A 22 17.18 6.93 20.39
N LEU A 23 17.03 5.63 20.65
CA LEU A 23 18.03 4.80 21.34
C LEU A 23 19.40 4.86 20.65
N ARG A 24 19.43 4.81 19.31
CA ARG A 24 20.67 4.90 18.52
C ARG A 24 21.46 6.17 18.80
N LYS A 25 20.78 7.30 19.00
CA LYS A 25 21.41 8.60 19.29
C LYS A 25 21.93 8.68 20.72
N MET A 26 21.37 7.88 21.63
CA MET A 26 21.72 7.86 23.05
C MET A 26 22.77 6.81 23.42
N MET A 27 23.30 6.08 22.45
CA MET A 27 24.29 5.02 22.65
C MET A 27 25.57 5.49 23.37
N GLY A 28 25.94 6.76 23.22
CA GLY A 28 27.11 7.35 23.87
C GLY A 28 26.88 7.86 25.30
N VAL A 29 25.65 7.80 25.82
CA VAL A 29 25.28 8.40 27.11
C VAL A 29 25.77 7.55 28.28
N ASN A 30 25.40 6.26 28.30
CA ASN A 30 25.86 5.32 29.30
C ASN A 30 25.82 3.88 28.77
N ARG A 31 26.29 2.93 29.59
CA ARG A 31 26.37 1.52 29.20
C ARG A 31 25.00 0.87 28.99
N LEU A 32 23.98 1.21 29.77
CA LEU A 32 22.64 0.65 29.61
C LEU A 32 22.07 1.01 28.23
N LEU A 33 22.11 2.28 27.88
CA LEU A 33 21.62 2.81 26.62
C LEU A 33 22.43 2.29 25.44
N PHE A 34 23.75 2.11 25.62
CA PHE A 34 24.60 1.42 24.65
C PHE A 34 24.09 0.00 24.35
N GLU A 35 23.84 -0.79 25.39
CA GLU A 35 23.36 -2.18 25.25
C GLU A 35 21.97 -2.26 24.61
N MET A 36 21.05 -1.36 24.98
CA MET A 36 19.71 -1.30 24.40
C MET A 36 19.72 -0.87 22.93
N ALA A 37 20.54 0.13 22.58
CA ALA A 37 20.71 0.55 21.19
C ALA A 37 21.34 -0.55 20.34
N PHE A 38 22.33 -1.29 20.87
CA PHE A 38 22.90 -2.44 20.18
C PHE A 38 21.90 -3.58 19.99
N ASN A 39 21.03 -3.83 20.97
CA ASN A 39 19.92 -4.77 20.81
C ASN A 39 19.02 -4.33 19.65
N GLU A 40 18.58 -3.07 19.63
CA GLU A 40 17.72 -2.54 18.56
C GLU A 40 18.37 -2.63 17.16
N ILE A 41 19.68 -2.36 17.04
CA ILE A 41 20.40 -2.38 15.76
C ILE A 41 20.50 -3.80 15.19
N TYR A 42 20.74 -4.80 16.04
CA TYR A 42 21.03 -6.17 15.62
C TYR A 42 19.87 -7.15 15.84
N GLU A 43 18.74 -6.71 16.40
CA GLU A 43 17.56 -7.56 16.65
C GLU A 43 17.03 -8.20 15.36
N GLU A 44 17.05 -7.46 14.26
CA GLU A 44 16.60 -7.92 12.95
C GLU A 44 17.75 -7.90 11.92
N ILE A 45 17.99 -9.03 11.28
CA ILE A 45 18.92 -9.13 10.15
C ILE A 45 18.12 -9.17 8.84
N ARG A 46 18.45 -8.27 7.92
CA ARG A 46 17.74 -8.09 6.64
C ARG A 46 18.60 -8.51 5.46
N LEU A 47 18.44 -9.74 4.98
CA LEU A 47 19.14 -10.24 3.79
C LEU A 47 18.45 -9.74 2.51
N ILE A 48 18.87 -8.56 2.02
CA ILE A 48 18.23 -7.86 0.90
C ILE A 48 19.15 -7.71 -0.33
N ALA A 49 20.40 -7.31 -0.14
CA ALA A 49 21.37 -7.02 -1.20
C ALA A 49 22.52 -8.04 -1.22
N ASP A 50 23.30 -8.08 -2.30
CA ASP A 50 24.52 -8.89 -2.43
C ASP A 50 25.82 -8.07 -2.46
N ASP A 51 25.79 -6.88 -1.85
CA ASP A 51 26.91 -5.94 -1.77
C ASP A 51 27.91 -6.25 -0.64
N GLU A 52 28.98 -5.45 -0.57
CA GLU A 52 30.02 -5.58 0.46
C GLU A 52 29.50 -5.29 1.88
N GLU A 53 28.50 -4.42 2.03
CA GLU A 53 27.92 -4.08 3.32
C GLU A 53 27.14 -5.26 3.89
N MET A 54 26.34 -5.94 3.07
CA MET A 54 25.64 -7.17 3.44
C MET A 54 26.64 -8.28 3.75
N LEU A 55 27.70 -8.42 2.93
CA LEU A 55 28.76 -9.39 3.20
C LEU A 55 29.42 -9.15 4.57
N LYS A 56 29.70 -7.88 4.90
CA LYS A 56 30.26 -7.49 6.20
C LYS A 56 29.30 -7.83 7.33
N THR A 57 28.02 -7.50 7.17
CA THR A 57 26.96 -7.81 8.14
C THR A 57 26.87 -9.31 8.40
N CYS A 58 26.82 -10.14 7.35
CA CYS A 58 26.78 -11.59 7.48
C CYS A 58 28.04 -12.16 8.16
N LYS A 59 29.23 -11.61 7.85
CA LYS A 59 30.48 -12.01 8.53
C LYS A 59 30.45 -11.66 10.02
N GLN A 60 29.86 -10.51 10.38
CA GLN A 60 29.76 -10.06 11.77
C GLN A 60 28.88 -10.96 12.64
N LEU A 61 27.93 -11.71 12.06
CA LEU A 61 27.11 -12.71 12.77
C LEU A 61 27.94 -13.84 13.40
N SER A 62 29.20 -14.00 13.00
CA SER A 62 30.13 -14.93 13.64
C SER A 62 30.54 -14.47 15.05
N HIS A 63 30.37 -13.18 15.37
CA HIS A 63 30.73 -12.62 16.67
C HIS A 63 29.59 -12.81 17.67
N GLN A 64 29.90 -13.44 18.80
CA GLN A 64 28.93 -13.77 19.85
C GLN A 64 28.15 -12.56 20.37
N ASN A 65 28.80 -11.39 20.52
CA ASN A 65 28.17 -10.16 20.99
C ASN A 65 27.08 -9.62 20.05
N ILE A 66 27.10 -10.03 18.78
CA ILE A 66 26.10 -9.66 17.77
C ILE A 66 25.09 -10.80 17.63
N SER A 67 25.56 -12.02 17.45
CA SER A 67 24.72 -13.18 17.14
C SER A 67 23.68 -13.49 18.22
N GLN A 68 24.00 -13.24 19.49
CA GLN A 68 23.06 -13.42 20.61
C GLN A 68 21.93 -12.38 20.63
N ARG A 69 22.05 -11.26 19.92
CA ARG A 69 21.03 -10.20 19.89
C ARG A 69 20.01 -10.40 18.79
N VAL A 70 20.36 -11.17 17.77
CA VAL A 70 19.49 -11.45 16.62
C VAL A 70 18.31 -12.31 17.06
N LYS A 71 17.10 -11.81 16.82
CA LYS A 71 15.83 -12.50 17.09
C LYS A 71 15.04 -12.79 15.83
N MET A 72 15.17 -11.92 14.82
CA MET A 72 14.41 -11.99 13.58
C MET A 72 15.34 -11.99 12.36
N LEU A 73 15.01 -12.83 11.38
CA LEU A 73 15.64 -12.83 10.06
C LEU A 73 14.59 -12.50 8.99
N LEU A 74 14.83 -11.42 8.25
CA LEU A 74 14.11 -11.08 7.03
C LEU A 74 14.91 -11.50 5.80
N ILE A 75 14.34 -12.37 4.97
CA ILE A 75 14.89 -12.80 3.69
C ILE A 75 14.07 -12.14 2.58
N ARG A 76 14.62 -11.12 1.92
CA ARG A 76 14.00 -10.43 0.78
C ARG A 76 15.06 -10.16 -0.30
N PRO A 77 15.54 -11.20 -1.00
CA PRO A 77 16.75 -11.12 -1.80
C PRO A 77 16.49 -10.38 -3.14
N ALA A 78 16.63 -9.06 -3.13
CA ALA A 78 16.42 -8.20 -4.30
C ALA A 78 17.44 -8.45 -5.42
N PHE A 79 18.55 -9.12 -5.11
CA PHE A 79 19.57 -9.55 -6.06
C PHE A 79 19.20 -10.81 -6.87
N LEU A 80 18.08 -11.49 -6.55
CA LEU A 80 17.64 -12.61 -7.37
C LEU A 80 17.11 -12.10 -8.72
N PRO A 81 17.40 -12.80 -9.83
CA PRO A 81 16.85 -12.43 -11.13
C PRO A 81 15.33 -12.54 -11.09
N ALA A 82 14.62 -11.62 -11.76
CA ALA A 82 13.20 -11.79 -12.03
C ALA A 82 12.98 -13.10 -12.82
N ILE A 83 11.80 -13.71 -12.66
CA ILE A 83 11.34 -14.73 -13.62
C ILE A 83 11.27 -14.01 -14.98
N SER A 84 12.24 -14.27 -15.85
CA SER A 84 12.24 -13.75 -17.21
C SER A 84 11.06 -14.31 -18.00
N GLU A 85 10.54 -13.56 -18.96
CA GLU A 85 9.66 -14.04 -20.03
C GLU A 85 10.33 -15.22 -20.75
N VAL A 86 10.12 -16.45 -20.26
CA VAL A 86 10.56 -17.67 -20.93
C VAL A 86 9.31 -18.35 -21.47
N THR A 87 8.80 -17.82 -22.59
CA THR A 87 8.35 -18.70 -23.65
C THR A 87 9.61 -19.11 -24.43
N PRO A 88 9.95 -20.41 -24.52
CA PRO A 88 10.97 -20.86 -25.45
C PRO A 88 10.39 -20.86 -26.86
N GLU A 89 10.08 -19.68 -27.41
CA GLU A 89 9.66 -19.45 -28.81
C GLU A 89 9.39 -17.95 -29.03
N ALA A 90 10.44 -17.15 -29.21
CA ALA A 90 10.36 -15.88 -29.94
C ALA A 90 11.77 -15.36 -30.26
N PHE A 91 12.14 -15.63 -31.51
CA PHE A 91 13.16 -14.99 -32.34
C PHE A 91 13.96 -13.81 -31.78
N SER A 92 15.27 -13.97 -31.93
CA SER A 92 16.27 -12.93 -32.12
C SER A 92 15.73 -11.67 -32.82
N PHE A 93 15.83 -10.52 -32.17
CA PHE A 93 16.22 -9.28 -32.85
C PHE A 93 17.30 -8.59 -32.02
N ARG A 94 18.54 -8.97 -32.33
CA ARG A 94 19.68 -8.08 -32.10
C ARG A 94 19.53 -6.89 -33.02
N ASP A 95 19.63 -5.74 -32.41
CA ASP A 95 19.98 -4.45 -32.95
C ASP A 95 20.94 -4.57 -34.16
N GLN A 96 20.44 -4.20 -35.34
CA GLN A 96 21.23 -3.97 -36.55
C GLN A 96 20.81 -2.63 -37.14
N SER A 97 21.35 -1.54 -36.59
CA SER A 97 21.58 -0.32 -37.37
C SER A 97 22.95 -0.42 -38.04
N HIS A 98 23.03 -1.06 -39.20
CA HIS A 98 24.17 -0.90 -40.12
C HIS A 98 23.76 -0.02 -41.29
N SER A 99 24.48 1.08 -41.48
CA SER A 99 24.39 1.94 -42.65
C SER A 99 24.88 1.20 -43.91
N PRO A 100 24.27 1.43 -45.10
CA PRO A 100 24.46 0.61 -46.29
C PRO A 100 25.79 0.84 -47.05
N LEU A 101 26.88 1.23 -46.38
CA LEU A 101 28.19 1.48 -47.02
C LEU A 101 29.38 0.70 -46.44
N GLN A 102 29.18 -0.30 -45.58
CA GLN A 102 30.29 -1.12 -45.05
C GLN A 102 30.35 -2.58 -45.52
N TYR A 103 29.45 -3.02 -46.40
CA TYR A 103 29.36 -4.44 -46.80
C TYR A 103 30.43 -4.91 -47.83
N MET A 104 31.45 -4.10 -48.13
CA MET A 104 32.49 -4.45 -49.12
C MET A 104 33.94 -4.47 -48.60
N LYS A 105 34.18 -4.56 -47.28
CA LYS A 105 35.57 -4.56 -46.75
C LYS A 105 36.06 -5.77 -45.96
N ASN A 106 35.24 -6.77 -45.65
CA ASN A 106 35.70 -7.91 -44.84
C ASN A 106 35.74 -9.27 -45.56
N LEU A 107 35.62 -9.29 -46.89
CA LEU A 107 35.80 -10.49 -47.71
C LEU A 107 37.27 -10.82 -48.01
N VAL A 108 38.21 -10.57 -47.08
CA VAL A 108 39.57 -11.14 -47.14
C VAL A 108 40.14 -11.25 -45.72
N ARG A 109 40.01 -12.41 -45.06
CA ARG A 109 41.06 -12.98 -44.19
C ARG A 109 40.73 -14.43 -43.80
N LYS A 110 41.69 -15.31 -44.09
CA LYS A 110 41.67 -16.77 -43.90
C LYS A 110 41.77 -17.20 -42.42
N PRO A 111 41.40 -18.45 -42.08
CA PRO A 111 41.23 -18.92 -40.71
C PRO A 111 42.55 -19.37 -40.08
N SER A 112 42.73 -19.15 -38.77
CA SER A 112 43.79 -19.80 -37.98
C SER A 112 43.25 -20.38 -36.68
N ARG A 113 43.36 -21.72 -36.63
CA ARG A 113 43.54 -22.68 -35.52
C ARG A 113 42.84 -22.47 -34.16
N ALA A 114 42.17 -23.57 -33.79
CA ALA A 114 41.60 -23.94 -32.50
C ALA A 114 42.50 -23.66 -31.28
N ALA A 115 41.86 -23.18 -30.21
CA ALA A 115 42.34 -23.31 -28.84
C ALA A 115 41.22 -23.95 -28.00
N MET A 116 41.53 -25.06 -27.33
CA MET A 116 40.66 -25.70 -26.33
C MET A 116 40.37 -24.74 -25.17
N PRO A 117 39.21 -24.87 -24.49
CA PRO A 117 38.87 -24.01 -23.37
C PRO A 117 39.67 -24.41 -22.13
N ASN A 118 40.49 -23.47 -21.63
CA ASN A 118 41.06 -23.56 -20.30
C ASN A 118 39.93 -23.41 -19.26
N LEU A 119 39.75 -24.46 -18.45
CA LEU A 119 39.10 -24.38 -17.14
C LEU A 119 39.88 -23.40 -16.25
N LYS A 120 39.42 -22.15 -16.18
CA LYS A 120 39.64 -21.30 -15.00
C LYS A 120 38.31 -21.26 -14.25
N GLU A 121 38.30 -21.85 -13.05
CA GLU A 121 37.23 -21.68 -12.08
C GLU A 121 36.92 -20.19 -11.94
N SER A 122 35.75 -19.76 -12.42
CA SER A 122 35.29 -18.39 -12.26
C SER A 122 35.10 -18.15 -10.76
N LEU A 123 35.72 -17.09 -10.23
CA LEU A 123 35.50 -16.64 -8.85
C LEU A 123 33.99 -16.58 -8.54
N PRO A 124 33.54 -17.04 -7.36
CA PRO A 124 32.12 -17.02 -7.02
C PRO A 124 31.59 -15.58 -7.05
N GLY A 125 30.44 -15.37 -7.71
CA GLY A 125 29.81 -14.05 -7.78
C GLY A 125 29.40 -13.49 -6.40
N PRO A 126 29.12 -12.18 -6.28
CA PRO A 126 28.84 -11.50 -5.00
C PRO A 126 27.74 -12.18 -4.17
N ALA A 127 26.61 -12.54 -4.80
CA ALA A 127 25.54 -13.28 -4.14
C ALA A 127 25.99 -14.61 -3.51
N HIS A 128 26.91 -15.35 -4.15
CA HIS A 128 27.42 -16.60 -3.58
C HIS A 128 28.23 -16.34 -2.30
N LEU A 129 29.02 -15.26 -2.26
CA LEU A 129 29.81 -14.89 -1.09
C LEU A 129 28.92 -14.46 0.08
N VAL A 130 27.92 -13.62 -0.19
CA VAL A 130 26.96 -13.17 0.83
C VAL A 130 26.16 -14.33 1.40
N LEU A 131 25.59 -15.17 0.54
CA LEU A 131 24.82 -16.34 0.95
C LEU A 131 25.67 -17.36 1.72
N GLY A 132 26.92 -17.57 1.30
CA GLY A 132 27.87 -18.43 2.03
C GLY A 132 28.22 -17.88 3.42
N ALA A 133 28.44 -16.56 3.53
CA ALA A 133 28.68 -15.91 4.82
C ALA A 133 27.43 -15.99 5.73
N ALA A 134 26.23 -15.74 5.18
CA ALA A 134 24.98 -15.85 5.91
C ALA A 134 24.74 -17.28 6.42
N LYS A 135 24.92 -18.29 5.56
CA LYS A 135 24.84 -19.73 5.90
C LYS A 135 25.72 -20.10 7.09
N LYS A 136 26.92 -19.51 7.18
CA LYS A 136 27.84 -19.75 8.30
C LYS A 136 27.45 -18.96 9.56
N GLY A 137 27.18 -17.67 9.41
CA GLY A 137 26.93 -16.76 10.54
C GLY A 137 25.61 -17.05 11.27
N LEU A 138 24.55 -17.44 10.55
CA LEU A 138 23.25 -17.71 11.14
C LEU A 138 23.25 -18.88 12.13
N LYS A 139 24.18 -19.84 11.99
CA LYS A 139 24.33 -20.95 12.95
C LYS A 139 24.63 -20.47 14.38
N SER A 140 25.33 -19.34 14.50
CA SER A 140 25.68 -18.71 15.78
C SER A 140 24.55 -17.89 16.41
N CYS A 141 23.44 -17.69 15.71
CA CYS A 141 22.30 -16.89 16.17
C CYS A 141 21.36 -17.76 17.01
N ILE A 142 21.67 -17.91 18.30
CA ILE A 142 20.95 -18.82 19.22
C ILE A 142 19.59 -18.32 19.67
N ASN A 143 19.35 -17.01 19.62
CA ASN A 143 18.09 -16.40 20.07
C ASN A 143 17.15 -16.04 18.90
N LEU A 144 17.52 -16.42 17.67
CA LEU A 144 16.69 -16.21 16.49
C LEU A 144 15.52 -17.19 16.51
N GLN A 145 14.31 -16.64 16.58
CA GLN A 145 13.05 -17.39 16.70
C GLN A 145 12.07 -17.05 15.57
N GLU A 146 12.26 -15.92 14.87
CA GLU A 146 11.36 -15.47 13.82
C GLU A 146 12.06 -15.43 12.46
N VAL A 147 11.44 -16.03 11.44
CA VAL A 147 11.89 -15.92 10.05
C VAL A 147 10.76 -15.38 9.19
N LYS A 148 11.03 -14.29 8.47
CA LYS A 148 10.16 -13.73 7.46
C LYS A 148 10.79 -13.89 6.08
N VAL A 149 10.09 -14.54 5.17
CA VAL A 149 10.52 -14.79 3.79
C VAL A 149 9.62 -13.99 2.86
N VAL A 150 10.20 -13.10 2.05
CA VAL A 150 9.50 -12.30 1.04
C VAL A 150 10.05 -12.65 -0.33
N LEU A 151 9.30 -13.44 -1.10
CA LEU A 151 9.71 -14.00 -2.39
C LEU A 151 8.53 -14.01 -3.37
N TYR A 152 8.44 -13.00 -4.23
CA TYR A 152 7.45 -12.96 -5.33
C TYR A 152 8.02 -13.59 -6.60
N ASP A 153 7.91 -12.89 -7.74
CA ASP A 153 8.29 -13.40 -9.06
C ASP A 153 9.80 -13.40 -9.33
N HIS A 154 10.58 -14.03 -8.44
CA HIS A 154 12.03 -14.21 -8.56
C HIS A 154 12.40 -15.65 -8.95
N SER A 155 13.40 -15.78 -9.82
CA SER A 155 14.03 -17.04 -10.16
C SER A 155 15.01 -17.44 -9.05
N LEU A 156 14.81 -18.63 -8.46
CA LEU A 156 15.65 -19.12 -7.38
C LEU A 156 16.94 -19.72 -7.95
N THR A 157 18.06 -19.05 -7.73
CA THR A 157 19.39 -19.54 -8.14
C THR A 157 19.80 -20.78 -7.33
N PRO A 158 20.70 -21.64 -7.86
CA PRO A 158 21.22 -22.78 -7.10
C PRO A 158 21.87 -22.38 -5.77
N SER A 159 22.61 -21.27 -5.73
CA SER A 159 23.24 -20.76 -4.51
C SER A 159 22.21 -20.32 -3.47
N PHE A 160 21.13 -19.65 -3.89
CA PHE A 160 20.05 -19.29 -2.98
C PHE A 160 19.30 -20.50 -2.46
N LYS A 161 19.02 -21.49 -3.31
CA LYS A 161 18.38 -22.76 -2.89
C LYS A 161 19.25 -23.49 -1.87
N ASP A 162 20.57 -23.58 -2.07
CA ASP A 162 21.49 -24.19 -1.12
C ASP A 162 21.51 -23.45 0.24
N PHE A 163 21.57 -22.11 0.20
CA PHE A 163 21.45 -21.30 1.41
C PHE A 163 20.11 -21.51 2.12
N TYR A 164 19.00 -21.34 1.40
CA TYR A 164 17.65 -21.42 1.95
C TYR A 164 17.35 -22.79 2.52
N ASN A 165 17.78 -23.86 1.87
CA ASN A 165 17.58 -25.21 2.40
C ASN A 165 18.40 -25.42 3.68
N SER A 166 19.61 -24.86 3.75
CA SER A 166 20.50 -25.04 4.91
C SER A 166 20.09 -24.34 6.20
N ILE A 167 19.18 -23.36 6.16
CA ILE A 167 18.78 -22.66 7.39
C ILE A 167 17.80 -23.49 8.24
N TRP A 168 17.13 -24.48 7.65
CA TRP A 168 16.11 -25.30 8.32
C TRP A 168 16.66 -26.56 8.99
N SER A 169 17.97 -26.82 8.88
CA SER A 169 18.61 -28.02 9.44
C SER A 169 18.81 -27.94 10.96
N SER A 170 19.08 -29.09 11.58
CA SER A 170 19.25 -29.24 13.04
C SER A 170 20.47 -28.51 13.58
N ASP A 171 21.51 -28.34 12.76
CA ASP A 171 22.73 -27.60 13.09
C ASP A 171 22.65 -26.09 12.78
N SER A 172 21.45 -25.60 12.45
CA SER A 172 21.17 -24.23 12.04
C SER A 172 19.99 -23.64 12.82
N LEU A 173 19.09 -22.91 12.17
CA LEU A 173 17.97 -22.23 12.82
C LEU A 173 16.81 -23.16 13.16
N GLY A 174 16.65 -24.26 12.42
CA GLY A 174 15.48 -25.16 12.45
C GLY A 174 14.87 -25.42 13.83
N PRO A 175 15.62 -25.93 14.83
CA PRO A 175 15.08 -26.30 16.14
C PRO A 175 14.48 -25.15 16.96
N ARG A 176 14.83 -23.90 16.64
CA ARG A 176 14.55 -22.72 17.47
C ARG A 176 13.47 -21.82 16.88
N ILE A 177 13.12 -22.01 15.62
CA ILE A 177 12.11 -21.18 14.95
C ILE A 177 10.74 -21.43 15.57
N GLN A 178 10.13 -20.36 16.07
CA GLN A 178 8.78 -20.35 16.63
C GLN A 178 7.78 -19.75 15.66
N LYS A 179 8.22 -18.77 14.85
CA LYS A 179 7.36 -18.03 13.92
C LYS A 179 7.92 -18.01 12.52
N LEU A 180 7.09 -18.41 11.57
CA LEU A 180 7.39 -18.35 10.15
C LEU A 180 6.37 -17.48 9.43
N THR A 181 6.84 -16.41 8.79
CA THR A 181 6.03 -15.54 7.94
C THR A 181 6.49 -15.67 6.49
N ILE A 182 5.58 -15.91 5.56
CA ILE A 182 5.87 -16.04 4.13
C ILE A 182 5.00 -15.06 3.36
N GLU A 183 5.63 -14.20 2.56
CA GLU A 183 4.97 -13.32 1.60
C GLU A 183 5.42 -13.71 0.19
N THR A 184 4.49 -14.19 -0.63
CA THR A 184 4.84 -14.87 -1.88
C THR A 184 3.73 -14.83 -2.91
N THR A 185 4.00 -15.32 -4.12
CA THR A 185 2.96 -15.71 -5.09
C THR A 185 2.63 -17.20 -4.94
N GLN A 186 1.45 -17.64 -5.40
CA GLN A 186 1.04 -19.06 -5.37
C GLN A 186 2.05 -19.99 -6.05
N VAL A 187 2.60 -19.57 -7.20
CA VAL A 187 3.57 -20.37 -7.98
C VAL A 187 4.82 -20.71 -7.18
N LYS A 188 5.24 -19.84 -6.25
CA LYS A 188 6.47 -20.02 -5.47
C LYS A 188 6.28 -20.82 -4.19
N LEU A 189 5.03 -21.06 -3.79
CA LEU A 189 4.72 -21.73 -2.54
C LEU A 189 5.39 -23.11 -2.40
N PRO A 190 5.41 -23.99 -3.43
CA PRO A 190 6.10 -25.28 -3.34
C PRO A 190 7.60 -25.14 -3.08
N ALA A 191 8.26 -24.23 -3.81
CA ALA A 191 9.70 -24.03 -3.69
C ALA A 191 10.13 -23.50 -2.30
N ILE A 192 9.21 -22.84 -1.59
CA ILE A 192 9.42 -22.30 -0.25
C ILE A 192 9.08 -23.34 0.83
N LEU A 193 7.96 -24.07 0.68
CA LEU A 193 7.42 -24.95 1.72
C LEU A 193 7.96 -26.38 1.68
N ASP A 194 8.33 -26.93 0.51
CA ASP A 194 8.65 -28.36 0.40
C ASP A 194 9.84 -28.76 1.29
N HIS A 195 10.89 -27.92 1.34
CA HIS A 195 12.05 -28.20 2.18
C HIS A 195 11.77 -28.03 3.68
N ILE A 196 10.94 -27.05 4.05
CA ILE A 196 10.52 -26.86 5.44
C ILE A 196 9.70 -28.07 5.90
N THR A 197 8.77 -28.50 5.06
CA THR A 197 7.90 -29.66 5.30
C THR A 197 8.71 -30.94 5.46
N ALA A 198 9.72 -31.16 4.60
CA ALA A 198 10.61 -32.32 4.71
C ALA A 198 11.39 -32.34 6.05
N ASN A 199 11.65 -31.18 6.64
CA ASN A 199 12.35 -31.03 7.91
C ASN A 199 11.42 -30.79 9.11
N ALA A 200 10.11 -31.03 8.99
CA ALA A 200 9.14 -30.72 10.06
C ALA A 200 9.48 -31.36 11.44
N HIS A 201 10.15 -32.52 11.44
CA HIS A 201 10.63 -33.18 12.64
C HIS A 201 11.74 -32.41 13.39
N ILE A 202 12.47 -31.53 12.69
CA ILE A 202 13.50 -30.65 13.26
C ILE A 202 12.86 -29.37 13.79
N LEU A 203 11.85 -28.83 13.10
CA LEU A 203 11.16 -27.58 13.45
C LEU A 203 10.11 -27.78 14.56
N GLY A 204 10.43 -28.52 15.61
CA GLY A 204 9.48 -28.87 16.68
C GLY A 204 8.98 -27.69 17.53
N SER A 205 9.62 -26.52 17.41
CA SER A 205 9.24 -25.29 18.12
C SER A 205 8.29 -24.39 17.31
N LEU A 206 8.03 -24.71 16.03
CA LEU A 206 7.26 -23.85 15.14
C LEU A 206 5.77 -23.88 15.53
N CYS A 207 5.30 -22.78 16.11
CA CYS A 207 3.94 -22.66 16.63
C CYS A 207 3.11 -21.55 15.98
N GLU A 208 3.75 -20.62 15.27
CA GLU A 208 3.07 -19.54 14.54
C GLU A 208 3.41 -19.58 13.05
N PHE A 209 2.36 -19.55 12.21
CA PHE A 209 2.50 -19.50 10.77
C PHE A 209 1.65 -18.40 10.16
N SER A 210 2.28 -17.54 9.35
CA SER A 210 1.60 -16.50 8.58
C SER A 210 1.95 -16.63 7.10
N LEU A 211 0.92 -16.63 6.25
CA LEU A 211 1.06 -16.68 4.80
C LEU A 211 0.29 -15.55 4.14
N MET A 212 1.00 -14.74 3.36
CA MET A 212 0.43 -13.67 2.55
C MET A 212 0.66 -13.92 1.06
N PHE A 213 -0.43 -13.90 0.28
CA PHE A 213 -0.36 -13.91 -1.18
C PHE A 213 -0.41 -12.50 -1.76
N GLY A 214 0.67 -12.11 -2.42
CA GLY A 214 0.75 -10.87 -3.19
C GLY A 214 0.40 -11.05 -4.66
N PRO A 215 0.34 -9.95 -5.43
CA PRO A 215 0.11 -10.01 -6.87
C PRO A 215 1.27 -10.67 -7.62
N SER A 216 0.91 -11.51 -8.59
CA SER A 216 1.82 -12.10 -9.57
C SER A 216 1.71 -11.35 -10.89
N ARG A 217 2.83 -11.11 -11.57
CA ARG A 217 2.85 -10.59 -12.94
C ARG A 217 2.48 -11.66 -13.97
N PHE A 218 2.53 -12.93 -13.58
CA PHE A 218 2.31 -14.07 -14.44
C PHE A 218 0.98 -14.75 -14.10
N LYS A 219 0.25 -15.19 -15.14
CA LYS A 219 -0.91 -16.06 -14.96
C LYS A 219 -0.44 -17.41 -14.45
N ILE A 220 -1.15 -17.95 -13.47
CA ILE A 220 -0.88 -19.28 -12.93
C ILE A 220 -1.64 -20.34 -13.74
N SER A 221 -0.94 -21.42 -14.13
CA SER A 221 -1.56 -22.57 -14.77
C SER A 221 -2.31 -23.45 -13.77
N THR A 222 -3.24 -24.28 -14.24
CA THR A 222 -3.98 -25.23 -13.40
C THR A 222 -3.05 -26.24 -12.70
N GLU A 223 -1.96 -26.64 -13.37
CA GLU A 223 -0.95 -27.55 -12.81
C GLU A 223 -0.16 -26.88 -11.68
N GLU A 224 0.26 -25.62 -11.86
CA GLU A 224 0.94 -24.84 -10.81
C GLU A 224 0.01 -24.58 -9.62
N GLN A 225 -1.26 -24.27 -9.86
CA GLN A 225 -2.27 -24.15 -8.79
C GLN A 225 -2.39 -25.45 -8.00
N HIS A 226 -2.48 -26.60 -8.69
CA HIS A 226 -2.57 -27.91 -8.05
C HIS A 226 -1.31 -28.21 -7.21
N THR A 227 -0.12 -27.92 -7.77
CA THR A 227 1.15 -28.13 -7.07
C THR A 227 1.28 -27.23 -5.84
N SER A 228 0.87 -25.96 -5.94
CA SER A 228 0.78 -25.02 -4.83
C SER A 228 -0.14 -25.53 -3.71
N ARG A 229 -1.36 -25.96 -4.05
CA ARG A 229 -2.32 -26.52 -3.08
C ARG A 229 -1.76 -27.77 -2.39
N LYS A 230 -1.11 -28.66 -3.13
CA LYS A 230 -0.50 -29.88 -2.59
C LYS A 230 0.65 -29.58 -1.63
N ALA A 231 1.51 -28.61 -1.94
CA ALA A 231 2.59 -28.18 -1.05
C ALA A 231 2.02 -27.57 0.24
N PHE A 232 0.99 -26.73 0.11
CA PHE A 232 0.26 -26.15 1.24
C PHE A 232 -0.35 -27.22 2.15
N GLU A 233 -1.10 -28.17 1.58
CA GLU A 233 -1.73 -29.27 2.32
C GLU A 233 -0.69 -30.10 3.10
N LYS A 234 0.41 -30.49 2.44
CA LYS A 234 1.49 -31.25 3.07
C LYS A 234 2.10 -30.49 4.26
N PHE A 235 2.34 -29.20 4.09
CA PHE A 235 2.87 -28.36 5.17
C PHE A 235 1.90 -28.32 6.35
N MET A 236 0.62 -28.04 6.09
CA MET A 236 -0.40 -27.95 7.14
C MET A 236 -0.55 -29.27 7.90
N GLN A 237 -0.53 -30.41 7.19
CA GLN A 237 -0.56 -31.73 7.81
C GLN A 237 0.67 -32.03 8.67
N ALA A 238 1.86 -31.59 8.24
CA ALA A 238 3.10 -31.83 8.97
C ALA A 238 3.14 -31.09 10.31
N PHE A 239 2.59 -29.87 10.37
CA PHE A 239 2.65 -29.00 11.56
C PHE A 239 1.34 -28.94 12.36
N LYS A 240 0.33 -29.77 12.02
CA LYS A 240 -1.01 -29.72 12.63
C LYS A 240 -1.03 -29.78 14.16
N ASN A 241 -0.11 -30.54 14.77
CA ASN A 241 -0.04 -30.73 16.22
C ASN A 241 0.73 -29.62 16.95
N GLN A 242 1.46 -28.77 16.22
CA GLN A 242 2.37 -27.77 16.78
C GLN A 242 1.81 -26.34 16.63
N LEU A 243 1.10 -26.06 15.54
CA LEU A 243 0.60 -24.71 15.26
C LEU A 243 -0.50 -24.30 16.24
N THR A 244 -0.24 -23.18 16.91
CA THR A 244 -1.15 -22.50 17.83
C THR A 244 -1.71 -21.21 17.22
N SER A 245 -1.06 -20.66 16.20
CA SER A 245 -1.51 -19.44 15.51
C SER A 245 -1.40 -19.60 13.99
N LEU A 246 -2.50 -19.29 13.30
CA LEU A 246 -2.58 -19.27 11.84
C LEU A 246 -3.04 -17.90 11.36
N SER A 247 -2.29 -17.32 10.43
CA SER A 247 -2.64 -16.06 9.78
C SER A 247 -2.60 -16.23 8.25
N PHE A 248 -3.69 -15.90 7.58
CA PHE A 248 -3.76 -15.88 6.13
C PHE A 248 -4.13 -14.49 5.62
N SER A 249 -3.35 -13.97 4.69
CA SER A 249 -3.63 -12.69 4.06
C SER A 249 -3.53 -12.76 2.54
N SER A 250 -4.31 -11.94 1.84
CA SER A 250 -4.12 -11.75 0.41
C SER A 250 -4.69 -10.42 -0.07
N THR A 251 -3.93 -9.77 -0.95
CA THR A 251 -4.39 -8.61 -1.74
C THR A 251 -4.92 -9.03 -3.11
N THR A 252 -4.92 -10.33 -3.41
CA THR A 252 -5.29 -10.89 -4.71
C THR A 252 -6.40 -11.92 -4.66
N GLU A 253 -6.95 -12.26 -5.83
CA GLU A 253 -7.90 -13.36 -5.96
C GLU A 253 -7.14 -14.69 -5.85
N VAL A 254 -7.47 -15.44 -4.81
CA VAL A 254 -6.90 -16.73 -4.45
C VAL A 254 -8.06 -17.61 -4.03
N ASP A 255 -8.13 -18.82 -4.57
CA ASP A 255 -9.15 -19.81 -4.21
C ASP A 255 -8.94 -20.33 -2.77
N PHE A 256 -9.28 -19.49 -1.80
CA PHE A 256 -9.22 -19.80 -0.38
C PHE A 256 -10.22 -20.88 0.02
N HIS A 257 -11.33 -21.03 -0.70
CA HIS A 257 -12.29 -22.11 -0.51
C HIS A 257 -11.62 -23.47 -0.57
N GLU A 258 -10.90 -23.74 -1.65
CA GLU A 258 -10.19 -25.00 -1.81
C GLU A 258 -9.01 -25.12 -0.84
N MET A 259 -8.32 -24.03 -0.51
CA MET A 259 -7.23 -24.09 0.48
C MET A 259 -7.73 -24.41 1.89
N ILE A 260 -8.85 -23.83 2.33
CA ILE A 260 -9.43 -24.07 3.66
C ILE A 260 -9.91 -25.52 3.78
N LYS A 261 -10.46 -26.12 2.71
CA LYS A 261 -10.85 -27.53 2.70
C LYS A 261 -9.68 -28.49 2.95
N LEU A 262 -8.46 -28.08 2.59
CA LEU A 262 -7.24 -28.86 2.78
C LEU A 262 -6.66 -28.74 4.19
N LEU A 263 -7.20 -27.85 5.02
CA LEU A 263 -6.73 -27.66 6.39
C LEU A 263 -7.09 -28.89 7.26
N PRO A 264 -6.11 -29.49 7.95
CA PRO A 264 -6.38 -30.52 8.94
C PRO A 264 -7.02 -29.91 10.20
N ASN A 265 -7.43 -30.77 11.13
CA ASN A 265 -7.75 -30.34 12.48
C ASN A 265 -6.45 -29.99 13.24
N PHE A 266 -6.42 -28.82 13.87
CA PHE A 266 -5.30 -28.32 14.67
C PHE A 266 -5.67 -28.37 16.16
N PRO A 267 -5.30 -29.42 16.91
CA PRO A 267 -5.74 -29.61 18.29
C PRO A 267 -5.25 -28.53 19.26
N ALA A 268 -4.18 -27.81 18.92
CA ALA A 268 -3.57 -26.77 19.76
C ALA A 268 -3.86 -25.34 19.28
N LEU A 269 -4.73 -25.15 18.27
CA LEU A 269 -4.97 -23.85 17.65
C LEU A 269 -5.70 -22.90 18.60
N ARG A 270 -5.09 -21.74 18.84
CA ARG A 270 -5.56 -20.68 19.74
C ARG A 270 -5.85 -19.37 19.01
N CYS A 271 -5.21 -19.11 17.88
CA CYS A 271 -5.40 -17.88 17.12
C CYS A 271 -5.63 -18.16 15.63
N ILE A 272 -6.68 -17.55 15.09
CA ILE A 272 -6.95 -17.49 13.64
C ILE A 272 -7.07 -16.02 13.24
N SER A 273 -6.31 -15.63 12.22
CA SER A 273 -6.39 -14.30 11.61
C SER A 273 -6.55 -14.44 10.09
N LEU A 274 -7.59 -13.80 9.55
CA LEU A 274 -7.91 -13.82 8.13
C LEU A 274 -8.01 -12.39 7.60
N SER A 275 -7.09 -12.02 6.73
CA SER A 275 -7.04 -10.71 6.07
C SER A 275 -7.04 -10.88 4.55
N VAL A 276 -8.16 -11.31 3.99
CA VAL A 276 -8.31 -11.75 2.59
C VAL A 276 -9.47 -11.05 1.90
N VAL A 277 -9.56 -11.15 0.58
CA VAL A 277 -10.73 -10.66 -0.18
C VAL A 277 -11.89 -11.64 -0.02
N PHE A 278 -13.01 -11.20 0.57
CA PHE A 278 -14.20 -12.03 0.81
C PHE A 278 -15.18 -11.92 -0.36
N ASN A 279 -14.99 -12.67 -1.43
CA ASN A 279 -15.89 -12.66 -2.59
C ASN A 279 -16.27 -14.07 -3.08
N ALA A 280 -17.23 -14.14 -3.99
CA ALA A 280 -17.71 -15.41 -4.56
C ALA A 280 -16.61 -16.21 -5.29
N ARG A 281 -15.54 -15.58 -5.78
CA ARG A 281 -14.44 -16.27 -6.46
C ARG A 281 -13.47 -16.92 -5.47
N ASN A 282 -13.15 -16.23 -4.39
CA ASN A 282 -12.25 -16.73 -3.35
C ASN A 282 -12.92 -17.79 -2.47
N PHE A 283 -14.23 -17.68 -2.25
CA PHE A 283 -15.00 -18.56 -1.36
C PHE A 283 -16.03 -19.43 -2.10
N ALA A 284 -15.97 -19.52 -3.42
CA ALA A 284 -16.92 -20.30 -4.24
C ALA A 284 -18.41 -20.08 -3.90
N GLY A 285 -18.76 -18.85 -3.47
CA GLY A 285 -20.12 -18.49 -3.06
C GLY A 285 -20.58 -19.02 -1.70
N THR A 286 -19.73 -19.67 -0.90
CA THR A 286 -20.10 -20.25 0.41
C THR A 286 -19.00 -20.15 1.46
N PHE A 287 -19.38 -19.90 2.72
CA PHE A 287 -18.45 -19.90 3.85
C PHE A 287 -18.48 -21.20 4.66
N GLU A 288 -19.13 -22.25 4.16
CA GLU A 288 -19.25 -23.51 4.90
C GLU A 288 -17.90 -24.14 5.30
N PRO A 289 -16.86 -24.20 4.43
CA PRO A 289 -15.56 -24.72 4.85
C PRO A 289 -14.91 -23.86 5.92
N LEU A 290 -15.00 -22.53 5.79
CA LEU A 290 -14.48 -21.59 6.79
C LEU A 290 -15.20 -21.75 8.13
N HIS A 291 -16.53 -21.80 8.10
CA HIS A 291 -17.35 -22.00 9.29
C HIS A 291 -17.02 -23.34 9.96
N ALA A 292 -16.90 -24.43 9.19
CA ALA A 292 -16.54 -25.74 9.72
C ALA A 292 -15.15 -25.74 10.35
N PHE A 293 -14.18 -25.08 9.71
CA PHE A 293 -12.82 -24.93 10.23
C PHE A 293 -12.79 -24.20 11.58
N ILE A 294 -13.47 -23.05 11.68
CA ILE A 294 -13.58 -22.27 12.92
C ILE A 294 -14.32 -23.08 13.99
N GLN A 295 -15.44 -23.71 13.67
CA GLN A 295 -16.24 -24.52 14.60
C GLN A 295 -15.46 -25.72 15.16
N ASN A 296 -14.54 -26.29 14.37
CA ASN A 296 -13.71 -27.42 14.76
C ASN A 296 -12.43 -27.01 15.52
N SER A 297 -12.32 -25.75 15.96
CA SER A 297 -11.20 -25.21 16.72
C SER A 297 -11.61 -24.91 18.18
N PRO A 298 -11.74 -25.94 19.06
CA PRO A 298 -12.35 -25.77 20.39
C PRO A 298 -11.51 -24.96 21.38
N LEU A 299 -10.19 -24.85 21.15
CA LEU A 299 -9.25 -24.08 21.98
C LEU A 299 -9.01 -22.66 21.44
N LEU A 300 -9.78 -22.21 20.46
CA LEU A 300 -9.62 -20.90 19.84
C LEU A 300 -9.89 -19.79 20.87
N GLU A 301 -8.86 -18.98 21.15
CA GLU A 301 -8.88 -17.86 22.08
C GLU A 301 -8.98 -16.51 21.36
N LYS A 302 -8.43 -16.39 20.15
CA LYS A 302 -8.50 -15.19 19.31
C LYS A 302 -8.98 -15.51 17.90
N LEU A 303 -9.98 -14.77 17.43
CA LEU A 303 -10.46 -14.80 16.05
C LEU A 303 -10.44 -13.38 15.48
N GLU A 304 -9.78 -13.22 14.35
CA GLU A 304 -9.67 -11.95 13.63
C GLU A 304 -10.07 -12.16 12.17
N ILE A 305 -11.08 -11.41 11.73
CA ILE A 305 -11.55 -11.44 10.34
C ILE A 305 -11.61 -10.01 9.82
N ASN A 306 -10.70 -9.73 8.89
CA ASN A 306 -10.54 -8.46 8.21
C ASN A 306 -10.75 -8.70 6.69
N PRO A 307 -11.93 -8.38 6.14
CA PRO A 307 -12.11 -8.39 4.70
C PRO A 307 -11.25 -7.31 4.06
N GLN A 308 -10.24 -7.71 3.29
CA GLN A 308 -9.40 -6.77 2.56
C GLN A 308 -10.24 -6.14 1.43
N PRO A 309 -10.37 -4.80 1.41
CA PRO A 309 -11.13 -4.13 0.37
C PRO A 309 -10.42 -4.38 -0.97
N ARG A 310 -11.12 -5.01 -1.92
CA ARG A 310 -10.86 -4.73 -3.33
C ARG A 310 -11.82 -3.63 -3.74
N ASN A 311 -11.24 -2.58 -4.31
CA ASN A 311 -11.95 -1.69 -5.22
C ASN A 311 -12.37 -2.53 -6.45
N ALA A 312 -13.39 -3.37 -6.30
CA ALA A 312 -13.94 -4.19 -7.37
C ALA A 312 -15.23 -3.52 -7.85
N ALA A 313 -15.10 -2.86 -9.01
CA ALA A 313 -16.12 -2.18 -9.77
C ALA A 313 -17.23 -3.11 -10.30
N ILE A 314 -18.03 -3.74 -9.42
CA ILE A 314 -19.17 -4.55 -9.86
C ILE A 314 -20.42 -4.20 -9.05
N LEU A 315 -21.52 -4.00 -9.78
CA LEU A 315 -22.89 -3.66 -9.36
C LEU A 315 -23.56 -4.58 -8.31
N PHE A 316 -22.82 -5.49 -7.66
CA PHE A 316 -23.16 -6.13 -6.39
C PHE A 316 -21.82 -6.42 -5.68
N GLY A 317 -21.54 -5.76 -4.56
CA GLY A 317 -20.20 -5.72 -3.99
C GLY A 317 -19.62 -7.09 -3.60
N PRO A 318 -18.29 -7.29 -3.69
CA PRO A 318 -17.62 -8.54 -3.31
C PRO A 318 -18.00 -9.03 -1.90
N ASP A 319 -18.26 -8.13 -0.95
CA ASP A 319 -18.46 -8.46 0.47
C ASP A 319 -19.91 -8.78 0.88
N VAL A 320 -20.88 -8.79 -0.04
CA VAL A 320 -22.29 -9.08 0.31
C VAL A 320 -22.41 -10.46 0.95
N LEU A 321 -21.69 -11.45 0.44
CA LEU A 321 -21.70 -12.80 1.02
C LEU A 321 -21.15 -12.80 2.46
N TYR A 322 -20.09 -12.04 2.72
CA TYR A 322 -19.52 -11.91 4.07
C TYR A 322 -20.53 -11.27 5.03
N GLY A 323 -21.18 -10.20 4.57
CA GLY A 323 -22.33 -9.59 5.24
C GLY A 323 -23.42 -10.59 5.56
N LEU A 324 -23.89 -11.36 4.57
CA LEU A 324 -24.93 -12.38 4.76
C LEU A 324 -24.48 -13.49 5.74
N TRP A 325 -23.23 -13.92 5.71
CA TRP A 325 -22.74 -14.92 6.64
C TRP A 325 -22.69 -14.42 8.09
N LEU A 326 -22.35 -13.15 8.30
CA LEU A 326 -22.35 -12.51 9.61
C LEU A 326 -23.75 -12.12 10.10
N LEU A 327 -24.55 -11.44 9.25
CA LEU A 327 -25.82 -10.79 9.56
C LEU A 327 -27.03 -11.70 9.33
N GLU A 328 -27.17 -12.29 8.14
CA GLU A 328 -28.41 -12.92 7.69
C GLU A 328 -28.22 -13.88 6.51
N GLY A 329 -27.92 -15.15 6.78
CA GLY A 329 -27.80 -16.19 5.75
C GLY A 329 -28.82 -17.31 5.93
N THR A 330 -29.33 -17.92 4.87
CA THR A 330 -29.91 -19.27 4.91
C THR A 330 -28.75 -20.28 5.00
N GLY A 331 -28.62 -21.04 6.10
CA GLY A 331 -27.54 -22.03 6.29
C GLY A 331 -26.75 -21.89 7.61
N LYS A 332 -25.49 -22.36 7.63
CA LYS A 332 -24.56 -22.23 8.78
C LYS A 332 -24.04 -20.79 8.91
N LYS A 333 -24.65 -20.02 9.82
CA LYS A 333 -24.37 -18.59 10.03
C LYS A 333 -23.24 -18.40 11.04
N PHE A 334 -22.59 -17.23 11.07
CA PHE A 334 -21.64 -16.89 12.12
C PHE A 334 -22.22 -17.09 13.53
N GLN A 335 -23.48 -16.70 13.74
CA GLN A 335 -24.19 -16.85 15.03
C GLN A 335 -24.40 -18.30 15.48
N SER A 336 -24.28 -19.29 14.58
CA SER A 336 -24.35 -20.71 14.95
C SER A 336 -23.03 -21.26 15.47
N LEU A 337 -21.94 -20.49 15.41
CA LEU A 337 -20.66 -20.88 15.99
C LEU A 337 -20.78 -21.06 17.50
N ARG A 338 -20.04 -22.02 18.05
CA ARG A 338 -19.87 -22.23 19.48
C ARG A 338 -18.39 -22.27 19.80
N LEU A 339 -17.87 -21.17 20.34
CA LEU A 339 -16.47 -20.91 20.62
C LEU A 339 -16.28 -20.59 22.11
N PRO A 340 -16.40 -21.59 23.00
CA PRO A 340 -16.47 -21.35 24.45
C PRO A 340 -15.15 -20.84 25.07
N GLN A 341 -14.02 -20.94 24.37
CA GLN A 341 -12.71 -20.43 24.82
C GLN A 341 -12.34 -19.08 24.19
N LEU A 342 -13.19 -18.52 23.31
CA LEU A 342 -12.88 -17.28 22.62
C LEU A 342 -12.88 -16.11 23.60
N LYS A 343 -11.73 -15.45 23.72
CA LYS A 343 -11.49 -14.28 24.57
C LYS A 343 -11.42 -12.99 23.78
N ALA A 344 -10.89 -13.04 22.55
CA ALA A 344 -10.74 -11.86 21.70
C ALA A 344 -11.38 -12.08 20.32
N LEU A 345 -12.25 -11.16 19.92
CA LEU A 345 -12.90 -11.15 18.61
C LEU A 345 -12.67 -9.81 17.92
N HIS A 346 -12.05 -9.85 16.74
CA HIS A 346 -11.90 -8.69 15.86
C HIS A 346 -12.64 -8.93 14.55
N LEU A 347 -13.62 -8.09 14.26
CA LEU A 347 -14.41 -8.11 13.02
C LEU A 347 -14.33 -6.75 12.35
N GLU A 348 -13.99 -6.74 11.06
CA GLU A 348 -14.09 -5.55 10.22
C GLU A 348 -15.29 -5.69 9.28
N LEU A 349 -16.23 -4.74 9.38
CA LEU A 349 -17.46 -4.68 8.61
C LEU A 349 -17.21 -3.91 7.31
N SER A 350 -17.91 -4.29 6.24
CA SER A 350 -17.86 -3.59 4.95
C SER A 350 -19.15 -2.80 4.74
N GLU A 351 -19.06 -1.53 4.32
CA GLU A 351 -20.20 -0.65 4.04
C GLU A 351 -21.21 -1.27 3.05
N SER A 352 -20.72 -2.13 2.14
CA SER A 352 -21.55 -2.89 1.20
C SER A 352 -22.38 -4.00 1.87
N ALA A 353 -21.86 -4.64 2.93
CA ALA A 353 -22.55 -5.71 3.64
C ALA A 353 -23.84 -5.21 4.29
N SER A 354 -23.76 -4.10 5.02
CA SER A 354 -24.88 -3.56 5.79
C SER A 354 -25.92 -2.87 4.92
N ARG A 355 -25.52 -2.13 3.87
CA ARG A 355 -26.46 -1.58 2.87
C ARG A 355 -27.20 -2.67 2.11
N SER A 356 -26.53 -3.76 1.72
CA SER A 356 -27.16 -4.84 0.96
C SER A 356 -28.13 -5.66 1.80
N VAL A 357 -27.80 -5.92 3.08
CA VAL A 357 -28.72 -6.56 4.02
C VAL A 357 -29.94 -5.66 4.28
N ASN A 358 -29.72 -4.37 4.51
CA ASN A 358 -30.82 -3.40 4.68
C ASN A 358 -31.67 -3.16 3.41
N ALA A 359 -31.14 -3.44 2.22
CA ALA A 359 -31.89 -3.37 0.96
C ALA A 359 -32.70 -4.65 0.68
N LEU A 360 -32.25 -5.81 1.17
CA LEU A 360 -32.92 -7.10 1.02
C LEU A 360 -33.92 -7.39 2.15
N TYR A 361 -33.72 -6.79 3.33
CA TYR A 361 -34.50 -7.03 4.55
C TYR A 361 -34.86 -5.71 5.24
N SER A 362 -36.01 -5.67 5.91
CA SER A 362 -36.59 -4.43 6.46
C SER A 362 -35.59 -3.67 7.35
N PRO A 363 -35.49 -2.32 7.21
CA PRO A 363 -34.61 -1.51 8.04
C PRO A 363 -34.98 -1.68 9.52
N GLY A 364 -34.01 -2.12 10.33
CA GLY A 364 -34.13 -2.19 11.79
C GLY A 364 -34.35 -3.58 12.42
N LYS A 365 -34.14 -4.70 11.71
CA LYS A 365 -34.28 -6.05 12.29
C LYS A 365 -33.01 -6.90 12.42
N THR A 366 -31.87 -6.47 11.86
CA THR A 366 -30.66 -7.31 11.80
C THR A 366 -29.58 -6.76 12.71
N SER A 367 -29.58 -7.18 13.97
CA SER A 367 -28.47 -6.93 14.87
C SER A 367 -27.42 -8.02 14.72
N LEU A 368 -26.33 -7.70 14.03
CA LEU A 368 -25.13 -8.54 13.86
C LEU A 368 -24.68 -9.24 15.15
N LEU A 369 -24.93 -8.61 16.30
CA LEU A 369 -24.20 -8.84 17.54
C LEU A 369 -25.07 -9.31 18.71
N SER A 370 -26.40 -9.36 18.56
CA SER A 370 -27.33 -9.73 19.64
C SER A 370 -27.11 -11.14 20.22
N SER A 371 -26.33 -11.97 19.53
CA SER A 371 -26.08 -13.38 19.88
C SER A 371 -24.62 -13.67 20.25
N LEU A 372 -23.74 -12.66 20.37
CA LEU A 372 -22.31 -12.89 20.63
C LEU A 372 -22.05 -13.62 21.94
N SER A 373 -22.84 -13.37 22.97
CA SER A 373 -22.80 -14.08 24.25
C SER A 373 -23.03 -15.59 24.12
N THR A 374 -23.79 -16.00 23.10
CA THR A 374 -24.03 -17.41 22.77
C THR A 374 -22.88 -18.01 21.96
N VAL A 375 -22.26 -17.20 21.09
CA VAL A 375 -21.11 -17.62 20.27
C VAL A 375 -19.86 -17.77 21.13
N ALA A 376 -19.58 -16.78 21.98
CA ALA A 376 -18.36 -16.64 22.77
C ALA A 376 -18.73 -16.15 24.18
N SER A 377 -19.14 -17.08 25.05
CA SER A 377 -19.59 -16.76 26.41
C SER A 377 -18.48 -16.24 27.34
N ARG A 378 -17.21 -16.39 26.96
CA ARG A 378 -16.02 -15.92 27.69
C ARG A 378 -15.31 -14.75 27.01
N LEU A 379 -16.00 -14.01 26.14
CA LEU A 379 -15.40 -12.89 25.43
C LEU A 379 -14.95 -11.80 26.43
N GLU A 380 -13.69 -11.40 26.31
CA GLU A 380 -13.03 -10.38 27.14
C GLU A 380 -12.72 -9.12 26.31
N SER A 381 -12.45 -9.26 25.01
CA SER A 381 -12.13 -8.16 24.09
C SER A 381 -12.92 -8.26 22.79
N LEU A 382 -13.58 -7.17 22.40
CA LEU A 382 -14.31 -7.04 21.15
C LEU A 382 -13.85 -5.80 20.39
N VAL A 383 -13.48 -6.00 19.12
CA VAL A 383 -13.12 -4.92 18.18
C VAL A 383 -14.03 -5.01 16.96
N ILE A 384 -14.74 -3.93 16.65
CA ILE A 384 -15.59 -3.80 15.47
C ILE A 384 -15.18 -2.56 14.69
N ARG A 385 -14.64 -2.74 13.49
CA ARG A 385 -14.17 -1.64 12.63
C ARG A 385 -14.84 -1.67 11.26
N GLY A 386 -14.56 -0.70 10.40
CA GLY A 386 -14.95 -0.69 8.98
C GLY A 386 -16.32 -0.11 8.65
N GLU A 387 -17.26 -0.08 9.60
CA GLU A 387 -18.54 0.62 9.47
C GLU A 387 -18.85 1.47 10.71
N ASP A 388 -19.36 2.68 10.48
CA ASP A 388 -19.82 3.56 11.54
C ASP A 388 -21.21 3.11 12.03
N LEU A 389 -21.27 2.61 13.26
CA LEU A 389 -22.50 2.10 13.88
C LEU A 389 -23.45 3.23 14.31
N CYS A 390 -24.76 3.06 14.11
CA CYS A 390 -25.75 3.97 14.67
C CYS A 390 -26.10 3.57 16.13
N LEU A 391 -26.83 4.43 16.86
CA LEU A 391 -27.18 4.15 18.26
C LEU A 391 -27.98 2.83 18.43
N ALA A 392 -28.82 2.47 17.47
CA ALA A 392 -29.57 1.21 17.50
C ALA A 392 -28.65 -0.01 17.37
N ASP A 393 -27.64 0.06 16.50
CA ASP A 393 -26.65 -1.00 16.31
C ASP A 393 -25.76 -1.16 17.55
N ILE A 394 -25.33 -0.04 18.14
CA ILE A 394 -24.56 -0.02 19.38
C ILE A 394 -25.39 -0.64 20.52
N THR A 395 -26.67 -0.26 20.64
CA THR A 395 -27.56 -0.83 21.65
C THR A 395 -27.65 -2.34 21.51
N SER A 396 -27.89 -2.81 20.29
CA SER A 396 -28.03 -4.24 20.07
C SER A 396 -26.72 -5.03 20.18
N MET A 397 -25.58 -4.39 19.89
CA MET A 397 -24.26 -4.94 20.21
C MET A 397 -24.09 -5.13 21.71
N VAL A 398 -24.36 -4.08 22.49
CA VAL A 398 -24.19 -4.11 23.94
C VAL A 398 -25.12 -5.14 24.58
N ASP A 399 -26.36 -5.26 24.11
CA ASP A 399 -27.31 -6.28 24.58
C ASP A 399 -26.83 -7.72 24.27
N GLY A 400 -26.03 -7.88 23.23
CA GLY A 400 -25.60 -9.16 22.71
C GLY A 400 -24.28 -9.69 23.23
N VAL A 401 -23.42 -8.85 23.82
CA VAL A 401 -22.11 -9.24 24.36
C VAL A 401 -22.20 -9.79 25.78
N PRO A 402 -21.27 -10.66 26.22
CA PRO A 402 -21.25 -11.10 27.61
C PRO A 402 -20.85 -9.97 28.56
N ARG A 403 -21.43 -9.95 29.76
CA ARG A 403 -21.11 -8.96 30.82
C ARG A 403 -19.66 -9.00 31.29
N SER A 404 -18.93 -10.09 31.00
CA SER A 404 -17.51 -10.25 31.32
C SER A 404 -16.58 -9.42 30.42
N LEU A 405 -17.10 -8.70 29.43
CA LEU A 405 -16.31 -7.93 28.48
C LEU A 405 -15.48 -6.85 29.21
N GLN A 406 -14.16 -6.85 28.96
CA GLN A 406 -13.20 -5.95 29.60
C GLN A 406 -12.66 -4.88 28.63
N SER A 407 -12.63 -5.17 27.34
CA SER A 407 -12.17 -4.27 26.30
C SER A 407 -13.20 -4.19 25.18
N LEU A 408 -13.58 -2.96 24.79
CA LEU A 408 -14.48 -2.72 23.68
C LEU A 408 -13.91 -1.63 22.78
N GLU A 409 -13.88 -1.91 21.47
CA GLU A 409 -13.51 -0.95 20.46
C GLU A 409 -14.54 -0.95 19.31
N PHE A 410 -15.06 0.22 18.95
CA PHE A 410 -15.97 0.36 17.80
C PHE A 410 -15.94 1.74 17.14
N SER A 411 -16.36 1.78 15.88
CA SER A 411 -16.66 3.03 15.17
C SER A 411 -18.14 3.39 15.27
N CYS A 412 -18.47 4.69 15.41
CA CYS A 412 -19.85 5.15 15.50
C CYS A 412 -20.13 6.41 14.68
N GLN A 413 -21.32 6.51 14.08
CA GLN A 413 -21.71 7.64 13.23
C GLN A 413 -21.72 8.96 14.00
N GLN A 414 -22.29 8.92 15.20
CA GLN A 414 -22.44 10.09 16.07
C GLN A 414 -22.26 9.67 17.54
N LEU A 415 -21.33 10.32 18.24
CA LEU A 415 -21.15 10.10 19.67
C LEU A 415 -22.17 10.92 20.47
N HIS A 416 -23.03 10.23 21.21
CA HIS A 416 -24.04 10.83 22.09
C HIS A 416 -23.82 10.38 23.54
N PRO A 417 -24.07 11.23 24.57
CA PRO A 417 -23.95 10.86 25.98
C PRO A 417 -24.65 9.55 26.36
N SER A 418 -25.81 9.27 25.75
CA SER A 418 -26.57 8.03 25.99
C SER A 418 -25.81 6.74 25.67
N VAL A 419 -24.77 6.79 24.82
CA VAL A 419 -23.89 5.63 24.58
C VAL A 419 -23.12 5.29 25.86
N PHE A 420 -22.65 6.29 26.59
CA PHE A 420 -21.94 6.07 27.85
C PHE A 420 -22.88 5.57 28.95
N ASP A 421 -24.11 6.11 29.01
CA ASP A 421 -25.13 5.63 29.95
C ASP A 421 -25.48 4.15 29.69
N LEU A 422 -25.66 3.79 28.41
CA LEU A 422 -25.88 2.41 27.98
C LEU A 422 -24.71 1.51 28.40
N LEU A 423 -23.48 1.86 28.04
CA LEU A 423 -22.29 1.07 28.35
C LEU A 423 -22.09 0.92 29.87
N ALA A 424 -22.22 2.00 30.63
CA ALA A 424 -22.08 1.98 32.08
C ALA A 424 -23.19 1.15 32.77
N SER A 425 -24.41 1.16 32.23
CA SER A 425 -25.52 0.39 32.78
C SER A 425 -25.43 -1.11 32.50
N GLN A 426 -24.78 -1.52 31.41
CA GLN A 426 -24.79 -2.91 30.94
C GLN A 426 -23.44 -3.63 31.03
N LEU A 427 -22.31 -2.92 30.99
CA LEU A 427 -20.95 -3.48 30.94
C LEU A 427 -20.11 -3.01 32.15
N ASP A 428 -20.46 -3.52 33.32
CA ASP A 428 -19.82 -3.22 34.61
C ASP A 428 -18.35 -3.68 34.70
N SER A 429 -17.94 -4.66 33.88
CA SER A 429 -16.58 -5.20 33.86
C SER A 429 -15.63 -4.48 32.88
N LEU A 430 -16.13 -3.46 32.15
CA LEU A 430 -15.38 -2.78 31.11
C LEU A 430 -14.24 -1.93 31.69
N ARG A 431 -13.00 -2.21 31.26
CA ARG A 431 -11.77 -1.54 31.71
C ARG A 431 -11.18 -0.65 30.63
N SER A 432 -11.23 -1.11 29.38
CA SER A 432 -10.69 -0.44 28.21
C SER A 432 -11.81 -0.14 27.23
N LEU A 433 -11.93 1.12 26.82
CA LEU A 433 -12.92 1.54 25.83
C LEU A 433 -12.26 2.48 24.83
N THR A 434 -12.35 2.10 23.55
CA THR A 434 -11.92 2.90 22.41
C THR A 434 -13.11 3.15 21.51
N ILE A 435 -13.43 4.42 21.24
CA ILE A 435 -14.52 4.79 20.33
C ILE A 435 -13.94 5.65 19.22
N HIS A 436 -14.25 5.31 17.98
CA HIS A 436 -13.90 6.08 16.79
C HIS A 436 -15.15 6.78 16.25
N PRO A 437 -15.44 8.02 16.66
CA PRO A 437 -16.63 8.73 16.22
C PRO A 437 -16.44 9.44 14.88
N ALA A 438 -17.39 9.28 13.96
CA ALA A 438 -17.44 10.01 12.69
C ALA A 438 -18.04 11.43 12.83
N THR A 439 -18.82 11.70 13.87
CA THR A 439 -19.26 13.05 14.30
C THR A 439 -19.49 13.08 15.82
N ILE A 440 -19.47 14.26 16.43
CA ILE A 440 -19.85 14.46 17.83
C ILE A 440 -21.12 15.29 17.90
N GLY A 441 -22.14 14.82 18.62
CA GLY A 441 -23.44 15.50 18.70
C GLY A 441 -23.51 16.78 19.54
N VAL A 442 -22.40 17.49 19.81
CA VAL A 442 -22.40 18.69 20.66
C VAL A 442 -22.15 19.95 19.82
N ASN A 443 -23.13 20.86 19.78
CA ASN A 443 -23.13 22.10 19.00
C ASN A 443 -22.25 23.20 19.65
N THR A 444 -20.95 22.94 19.83
CA THR A 444 -20.03 23.89 20.48
C THR A 444 -18.73 24.05 19.69
N GLY A 445 -18.40 25.30 19.34
CA GLY A 445 -17.36 25.70 18.37
C GLY A 445 -15.87 25.45 18.72
N SER A 446 -15.55 24.45 19.55
CA SER A 446 -14.16 24.00 19.79
C SER A 446 -14.05 22.58 20.35
N ASN A 447 -13.21 21.74 19.72
CA ASN A 447 -12.94 20.34 20.11
C ASN A 447 -12.39 20.17 21.54
N SER A 448 -11.69 21.18 22.07
CA SER A 448 -11.17 21.16 23.45
C SER A 448 -12.26 21.18 24.52
N THR A 449 -13.44 21.71 24.22
CA THR A 449 -14.58 21.77 25.15
C THR A 449 -15.33 20.45 25.20
N VAL A 450 -15.29 19.67 24.12
CA VAL A 450 -16.00 18.40 24.01
C VAL A 450 -15.37 17.31 24.87
N LEU A 451 -14.04 17.15 24.81
CA LEU A 451 -13.31 16.22 25.69
C LEU A 451 -13.53 16.56 27.18
N ALA A 452 -13.61 17.85 27.53
CA ALA A 452 -13.87 18.30 28.90
C ALA A 452 -15.32 17.99 29.35
N LEU A 453 -16.32 18.15 28.48
CA LEU A 453 -17.72 17.80 28.76
C LEU A 453 -17.91 16.30 28.97
N PHE A 454 -17.28 15.47 28.13
CA PHE A 454 -17.35 14.01 28.28
C PHE A 454 -16.54 13.53 29.51
N GLN A 455 -15.40 14.15 29.83
CA GLN A 455 -14.63 13.84 31.06
C GLN A 455 -15.46 14.05 32.33
N GLY A 456 -16.37 15.04 32.35
CA GLY A 456 -17.32 15.25 33.45
C GLY A 456 -18.24 14.04 33.67
N SER A 457 -18.87 13.54 32.61
CA SER A 457 -19.71 12.32 32.66
C SER A 457 -18.89 11.04 32.95
N LEU A 458 -17.62 10.98 32.53
CA LEU A 458 -16.74 9.83 32.75
C LEU A 458 -16.28 9.71 34.21
N SER A 459 -16.08 10.84 34.89
CA SER A 459 -15.76 10.83 36.34
C SER A 459 -16.86 10.19 37.19
N THR A 460 -18.09 10.14 36.66
CA THR A 460 -19.25 9.49 37.30
C THR A 460 -19.48 8.03 36.88
N THR A 461 -18.88 7.56 35.78
CA THR A 461 -19.16 6.20 35.23
C THR A 461 -18.13 5.12 35.60
N GLY A 462 -17.01 5.46 36.25
CA GLY A 462 -16.11 4.48 36.87
C GLY A 462 -15.19 3.68 35.93
N ILE A 463 -15.07 4.03 34.65
CA ILE A 463 -14.21 3.33 33.66
C ILE A 463 -12.76 3.84 33.79
N PRO A 464 -11.77 3.03 34.25
CA PRO A 464 -10.44 3.52 34.65
C PRO A 464 -9.51 3.92 33.50
N SER A 465 -9.72 3.39 32.29
CA SER A 465 -8.87 3.65 31.12
C SER A 465 -9.71 3.81 29.85
N LEU A 466 -10.21 5.02 29.63
CA LEU A 466 -10.88 5.40 28.39
C LEU A 466 -9.87 6.03 27.44
N ILE A 467 -9.72 5.45 26.26
CA ILE A 467 -8.99 6.07 25.15
C ILE A 467 -10.03 6.55 24.16
N LEU A 468 -10.46 7.81 24.29
CA LEU A 468 -11.10 8.47 23.16
C LEU A 468 -10.00 8.76 22.17
N SER A 469 -9.84 7.87 21.19
CA SER A 469 -9.10 8.18 19.98
C SER A 469 -9.95 9.17 19.19
N THR A 470 -9.80 10.44 19.58
CA THR A 470 -10.11 11.57 18.72
C THR A 470 -9.11 11.69 17.58
N SER A 471 -8.51 10.60 17.12
CA SER A 471 -7.92 10.56 15.78
C SER A 471 -8.93 10.97 14.70
N SER A 472 -10.22 11.15 15.07
CA SER A 472 -11.21 11.89 14.28
C SER A 472 -11.77 13.20 14.91
N ILE A 473 -11.32 13.69 16.09
CA ILE A 473 -11.80 14.96 16.71
C ILE A 473 -10.67 15.99 16.90
N SER A 474 -9.61 15.90 16.11
CA SER A 474 -8.69 17.02 15.87
C SER A 474 -8.83 17.59 14.46
N SER A 475 -10.06 17.72 13.90
CA SER A 475 -10.31 18.57 12.72
C SER A 475 -11.79 18.79 12.33
N TYR A 476 -12.74 18.93 13.27
CA TYR A 476 -14.03 19.59 12.97
C TYR A 476 -13.97 21.12 13.15
N ARG A 477 -12.88 21.73 12.70
CA ARG A 477 -12.99 23.00 11.98
C ARG A 477 -12.70 22.63 10.54
N CYS A 478 -13.52 23.11 9.62
CA CYS A 478 -13.35 22.95 8.18
C CYS A 478 -11.87 23.14 7.77
N THR A 479 -11.11 22.05 7.73
CA THR A 479 -9.74 21.93 7.26
C THR A 479 -9.57 20.50 6.77
N MET A 480 -9.71 20.32 5.45
CA MET A 480 -8.82 19.50 4.61
C MET A 480 -8.32 18.21 5.26
N LEU A 481 -9.03 17.10 5.01
CA LEU A 481 -8.55 15.71 4.89
C LEU A 481 -7.13 15.42 5.43
N GLU A 482 -7.00 14.69 6.54
CA GLU A 482 -5.85 13.79 6.72
C GLU A 482 -6.11 12.52 5.88
N PRO A 483 -5.28 12.22 4.85
CA PRO A 483 -5.53 11.13 3.93
C PRO A 483 -4.81 9.85 4.37
N GLU A 484 -5.42 9.01 5.20
CA GLU A 484 -5.10 7.58 5.20
C GLU A 484 -5.98 6.89 4.13
N LEU A 485 -5.53 6.27 3.04
CA LEU A 485 -4.25 6.11 2.37
C LEU A 485 -4.60 6.12 0.87
N TYR A 486 -4.21 7.16 0.12
CA TYR A 486 -3.89 6.96 -1.29
C TYR A 486 -2.38 6.86 -1.35
N ASP A 487 -1.87 5.67 -1.67
CA ASP A 487 -0.44 5.43 -1.83
C ASP A 487 0.07 6.21 -3.05
N VAL A 488 0.42 7.48 -2.79
CA VAL A 488 1.08 8.36 -3.75
C VAL A 488 2.49 7.82 -3.96
N ASN A 489 2.62 6.88 -4.89
CA ASN A 489 3.88 6.35 -5.35
C ASN A 489 4.59 7.41 -6.20
N PHE A 490 5.28 8.35 -5.56
CA PHE A 490 6.08 9.40 -6.19
C PHE A 490 7.54 9.33 -5.74
N CYS A 491 8.48 9.58 -6.65
CA CYS A 491 9.92 9.42 -6.42
C CYS A 491 10.55 10.52 -5.55
N PHE A 492 9.79 11.56 -5.21
CA PHE A 492 10.12 12.56 -4.20
C PHE A 492 9.02 12.59 -3.13
N SER A 493 9.25 13.31 -2.03
CA SER A 493 8.19 13.55 -1.04
C SER A 493 7.07 14.42 -1.64
N PRO A 494 5.82 13.93 -1.74
CA PRO A 494 4.71 14.74 -2.23
C PRO A 494 4.33 15.81 -1.20
N PRO A 495 3.99 17.04 -1.61
CA PRO A 495 3.51 18.06 -0.70
C PRO A 495 2.05 17.77 -0.30
N GLU A 496 1.66 18.12 0.92
CA GLU A 496 0.28 17.99 1.39
C GLU A 496 -0.67 18.82 0.52
N ARG A 497 -0.29 20.08 0.23
CA ARG A 497 -0.93 20.96 -0.74
C ARG A 497 0.01 22.10 -1.16
N LEU A 498 -0.28 22.73 -2.29
CA LEU A 498 0.38 23.96 -2.73
C LEU A 498 -0.70 25.02 -2.95
N GLU A 499 -0.50 26.24 -2.44
CA GLU A 499 -1.57 27.25 -2.48
C GLU A 499 -1.08 28.67 -2.78
N SER A 500 -1.94 29.41 -3.48
CA SER A 500 -1.89 30.87 -3.59
C SER A 500 -3.17 31.48 -3.02
N GLN A 501 -3.30 32.80 -3.09
CA GLN A 501 -4.55 33.47 -2.72
C GLN A 501 -5.76 33.00 -3.54
N ARG A 502 -5.55 32.50 -4.77
CA ARG A 502 -6.61 32.19 -5.72
C ARG A 502 -6.74 30.72 -6.10
N VAL A 503 -5.67 29.92 -5.97
CA VAL A 503 -5.66 28.52 -6.41
C VAL A 503 -5.07 27.62 -5.34
N ILE A 504 -5.63 26.44 -5.17
CA ILE A 504 -5.07 25.35 -4.35
C ILE A 504 -4.84 24.13 -5.25
N LEU A 505 -3.68 23.51 -5.09
CA LEU A 505 -3.31 22.21 -5.64
C LEU A 505 -3.25 21.20 -4.50
N MET A 506 -4.03 20.13 -4.59
CA MET A 506 -3.97 19.00 -3.66
C MET A 506 -3.56 17.75 -4.42
N PRO A 507 -2.72 16.86 -3.87
CA PRO A 507 -2.51 15.53 -4.44
C PRO A 507 -3.86 14.90 -4.81
N PHE A 508 -3.95 14.37 -6.02
CA PHE A 508 -5.21 13.86 -6.56
C PHE A 508 -5.55 12.54 -5.89
N ILE A 509 -6.57 12.54 -5.05
CA ILE A 509 -7.08 11.34 -4.38
C ILE A 509 -8.29 10.82 -5.19
N PRO A 510 -8.23 9.64 -5.83
CA PRO A 510 -9.31 9.12 -6.68
C PRO A 510 -10.68 9.07 -5.99
N ARG A 511 -10.73 8.55 -4.75
CA ARG A 511 -11.98 8.47 -3.98
C ARG A 511 -12.59 9.83 -3.62
N VAL A 512 -11.79 10.90 -3.59
CA VAL A 512 -12.25 12.25 -3.24
C VAL A 512 -12.60 13.01 -4.51
N HIS A 513 -11.65 13.14 -5.44
CA HIS A 513 -11.77 14.04 -6.58
C HIS A 513 -12.28 13.35 -7.86
N GLY A 514 -12.14 12.01 -7.93
CA GLY A 514 -12.26 11.25 -9.18
C GLY A 514 -13.61 11.43 -9.83
N ARG A 515 -14.70 11.25 -9.08
CA ARG A 515 -16.06 11.28 -9.63
C ARG A 515 -16.43 12.66 -10.16
N ASP A 516 -16.25 13.70 -9.35
CA ASP A 516 -16.54 15.07 -9.74
C ASP A 516 -15.69 15.52 -10.93
N PHE A 517 -14.40 15.13 -10.95
CA PHE A 517 -13.53 15.40 -12.08
C PHE A 517 -14.03 14.71 -13.35
N TYR A 518 -14.38 13.42 -13.26
CA TYR A 518 -14.88 12.65 -14.39
C TYR A 518 -16.18 13.23 -14.95
N GLU A 519 -17.12 13.63 -14.10
CA GLU A 519 -18.38 14.23 -14.54
C GLU A 519 -18.16 15.57 -15.28
N LEU A 520 -17.23 16.40 -14.79
CA LEU A 520 -16.79 17.60 -15.50
C LEU A 520 -16.08 17.27 -16.82
N ALA A 521 -15.25 16.22 -16.84
CA ALA A 521 -14.55 15.76 -18.03
C ALA A 521 -15.51 15.19 -19.09
N CYS A 522 -16.61 14.55 -18.70
CA CYS A 522 -17.69 14.15 -19.60
C CYS A 522 -18.47 15.35 -20.15
N ARG A 523 -18.65 16.41 -19.34
CA ARG A 523 -19.30 17.65 -19.77
C ARG A 523 -18.45 18.44 -20.77
N TYR A 524 -17.13 18.32 -20.66
CA TYR A 524 -16.16 19.05 -21.49
C TYR A 524 -15.14 18.11 -22.14
N PRO A 525 -15.55 17.17 -23.03
CA PRO A 525 -14.66 16.16 -23.60
C PRO A 525 -13.52 16.75 -24.45
N GLU A 526 -13.68 17.97 -24.96
CA GLU A 526 -12.68 18.67 -25.76
C GLU A 526 -11.37 18.96 -25.01
N VAL A 527 -11.38 18.89 -23.66
CA VAL A 527 -10.16 19.02 -22.85
C VAL A 527 -9.13 17.94 -23.16
N PHE A 528 -9.55 16.80 -23.74
CA PHE A 528 -8.66 15.72 -24.16
C PHE A 528 -8.14 15.85 -25.59
N ASN A 529 -8.60 16.81 -26.41
CA ASN A 529 -8.32 16.84 -27.85
C ASN A 529 -6.83 16.69 -28.17
N TYR A 530 -5.96 17.42 -27.47
CA TYR A 530 -4.51 17.39 -27.69
C TYR A 530 -3.73 16.46 -26.74
N LEU A 531 -4.42 15.72 -25.87
CA LEU A 531 -3.82 14.75 -24.97
C LEU A 531 -3.71 13.37 -25.65
N PRO A 532 -2.66 12.58 -25.34
CA PRO A 532 -2.45 11.26 -25.95
C PRO A 532 -3.34 10.16 -25.34
N PHE A 533 -4.39 10.55 -24.62
CA PHE A 533 -5.35 9.70 -23.94
C PHE A 533 -6.70 10.43 -23.83
N GLY A 534 -7.71 9.68 -23.39
CA GLY A 534 -9.09 10.16 -23.31
C GLY A 534 -9.68 10.57 -24.67
N PRO A 535 -10.94 11.04 -24.69
CA PRO A 535 -11.87 11.02 -23.55
C PRO A 535 -12.20 9.59 -23.12
N TYR A 536 -12.62 9.44 -21.87
CA TYR A 536 -12.98 8.15 -21.28
C TYR A 536 -14.50 7.99 -21.33
N SER A 537 -14.98 6.80 -21.69
CA SER A 537 -16.42 6.55 -21.89
C SER A 537 -17.15 6.15 -20.61
N THR A 538 -16.41 5.59 -19.64
CA THR A 538 -16.91 5.22 -18.32
C THR A 538 -15.98 5.74 -17.22
N PHE A 539 -16.52 5.87 -16.00
CA PHE A 539 -15.71 6.24 -14.84
C PHE A 539 -14.61 5.21 -14.57
N ASP A 540 -14.92 3.93 -14.73
CA ASP A 540 -13.96 2.83 -14.52
C ASP A 540 -12.79 2.92 -15.52
N ASP A 541 -13.07 3.25 -16.79
CA ASP A 541 -12.02 3.46 -17.81
C ASP A 541 -11.14 4.67 -17.46
N PHE A 542 -11.74 5.75 -16.97
CA PHE A 542 -11.00 6.92 -16.46
C PHE A 542 -10.12 6.57 -15.25
N GLU A 543 -10.67 5.88 -14.25
CA GLU A 543 -9.96 5.50 -13.04
C GLU A 543 -8.82 4.53 -13.34
N GLU A 544 -9.09 3.45 -14.08
CA GLU A 544 -8.09 2.45 -14.43
C GLU A 544 -6.98 3.04 -15.32
N ASN A 545 -7.34 3.78 -16.38
CA ASN A 545 -6.35 4.18 -17.37
C ASN A 545 -5.66 5.52 -17.09
N LEU A 546 -6.30 6.47 -16.40
CA LEU A 546 -5.63 7.72 -16.00
C LEU A 546 -5.05 7.63 -14.60
N LEU A 547 -5.85 7.25 -13.60
CA LEU A 547 -5.45 7.36 -12.19
C LEU A 547 -4.54 6.20 -11.79
N GLU A 548 -4.90 4.97 -12.12
CA GLU A 548 -4.12 3.79 -11.73
C GLU A 548 -2.92 3.53 -12.65
N ASN A 549 -3.18 3.34 -13.96
CA ASN A 549 -2.14 2.90 -14.89
C ASN A 549 -1.13 3.98 -15.26
N ARG A 550 -1.54 5.26 -15.33
CA ARG A 550 -0.64 6.37 -15.70
C ARG A 550 -0.09 7.10 -14.49
N ALA A 551 -0.95 7.52 -13.55
CA ALA A 551 -0.51 8.32 -12.41
C ALA A 551 0.10 7.45 -11.30
N ARG A 552 -0.64 6.50 -10.71
CA ARG A 552 -0.16 5.79 -9.50
C ARG A 552 0.97 4.79 -9.76
N LYS A 553 0.92 4.03 -10.85
CA LYS A 553 1.92 2.97 -11.11
C LYS A 553 3.33 3.50 -11.41
N ASP A 554 3.45 4.72 -11.92
CA ASP A 554 4.74 5.31 -12.31
C ASP A 554 5.26 6.24 -11.20
N PRO A 555 6.36 5.90 -10.50
CA PRO A 555 6.93 6.78 -9.47
C PRO A 555 7.40 8.14 -10.02
N GLY A 556 7.50 8.32 -11.34
CA GLY A 556 7.76 9.61 -11.97
C GLY A 556 6.55 10.55 -12.01
N TRP A 557 5.36 10.11 -11.58
CA TRP A 557 4.10 10.85 -11.65
C TRP A 557 3.56 11.27 -10.29
N LEU A 558 3.09 12.52 -10.23
CA LEU A 558 2.28 13.06 -9.14
C LEU A 558 1.18 13.94 -9.72
N LEU A 559 -0.06 13.47 -9.63
CA LEU A 559 -1.23 14.20 -10.12
C LEU A 559 -1.81 15.08 -9.00
N PHE A 560 -2.26 16.28 -9.35
CA PHE A 560 -2.92 17.23 -8.46
C PHE A 560 -4.32 17.58 -8.98
N ALA A 561 -5.29 17.66 -8.08
CA ALA A 561 -6.55 18.36 -8.32
C ALA A 561 -6.35 19.88 -8.17
N VAL A 562 -6.95 20.65 -9.06
CA VAL A 562 -6.84 22.12 -9.10
C VAL A 562 -8.16 22.73 -8.65
N PHE A 563 -8.13 23.52 -7.59
CA PHE A 563 -9.30 24.24 -7.08
C PHE A 563 -9.14 25.75 -7.26
N ASP A 564 -10.16 26.42 -7.79
CA ASP A 564 -10.26 27.87 -7.84
C ASP A 564 -11.02 28.40 -6.62
N ARG A 565 -10.34 29.18 -5.77
CA ARG A 565 -10.90 29.76 -4.54
C ARG A 565 -11.82 30.94 -4.81
N THR A 566 -11.75 31.53 -6.00
CA THR A 566 -12.52 32.74 -6.33
C THR A 566 -13.93 32.44 -6.80
N THR A 567 -14.15 31.22 -7.30
CA THR A 567 -15.46 30.75 -7.75
C THR A 567 -16.11 29.90 -6.65
N PRO A 568 -17.35 30.22 -6.23
CA PRO A 568 -18.09 29.39 -5.28
C PRO A 568 -18.26 27.97 -5.79
N ASN A 569 -18.21 26.98 -4.89
CA ASN A 569 -18.41 25.57 -5.23
C ASN A 569 -19.88 25.35 -5.70
N PRO A 570 -20.15 24.99 -6.96
CA PRO A 570 -21.50 24.98 -7.50
C PRO A 570 -22.31 23.68 -7.21
N GLY A 571 -21.84 22.78 -6.35
CA GLY A 571 -22.48 21.47 -6.07
C GLY A 571 -23.33 21.41 -4.79
N ALA A 572 -24.24 20.43 -4.72
CA ALA A 572 -25.11 20.14 -3.56
C ALA A 572 -24.37 19.80 -2.25
N ASN A 573 -23.04 19.60 -2.32
CA ASN A 573 -22.12 19.34 -1.22
C ASN A 573 -21.25 20.58 -0.93
N GLY A 574 -21.89 21.73 -0.70
CA GLY A 574 -21.32 23.09 -0.74
C GLY A 574 -20.06 23.40 0.10
N ASP A 575 -19.56 22.48 0.93
CA ASP A 575 -18.39 22.66 1.79
C ASP A 575 -17.25 21.63 1.56
N GLN A 576 -17.36 20.75 0.56
CA GLN A 576 -16.41 19.63 0.37
C GLN A 576 -15.02 20.04 -0.15
N TYR A 577 -14.93 21.14 -0.90
CA TYR A 577 -13.68 21.62 -1.51
C TYR A 577 -13.37 23.05 -1.13
N PRO A 578 -12.09 23.44 -1.07
CA PRO A 578 -11.69 24.80 -0.72
C PRO A 578 -11.97 25.84 -1.85
N GLY A 579 -12.66 25.42 -2.91
CA GLY A 579 -13.01 26.20 -4.09
C GLY A 579 -13.67 25.32 -5.16
N ALA A 580 -14.06 25.90 -6.30
CA ALA A 580 -14.60 25.12 -7.41
C ALA A 580 -13.51 24.24 -8.06
N LEU A 581 -13.83 22.97 -8.35
CA LEU A 581 -12.92 22.04 -9.03
C LEU A 581 -12.68 22.52 -10.48
N ALA A 582 -11.50 23.05 -10.73
CA ALA A 582 -11.14 23.72 -11.97
C ALA A 582 -10.38 22.83 -12.97
N GLY A 583 -9.89 21.67 -12.52
CA GLY A 583 -9.21 20.69 -13.37
C GLY A 583 -8.14 19.89 -12.63
N CYS A 584 -7.10 19.46 -13.35
CA CYS A 584 -5.96 18.75 -12.81
C CYS A 584 -4.64 19.15 -13.49
N ILE A 585 -3.53 18.89 -12.81
CA ILE A 585 -2.17 19.12 -13.32
C ILE A 585 -1.23 18.12 -12.67
N ALA A 586 -0.14 17.72 -13.33
CA ALA A 586 0.79 16.74 -12.78
C ALA A 586 2.25 17.17 -12.90
N LEU A 587 3.07 16.68 -11.98
CA LEU A 587 4.50 16.44 -12.23
C LEU A 587 4.62 15.05 -12.84
N ILE A 588 5.26 14.93 -14.01
CA ILE A 588 5.45 13.67 -14.74
C ILE A 588 6.92 13.53 -15.16
N ASN A 589 7.35 12.33 -15.55
CA ASN A 589 8.74 12.07 -15.93
C ASN A 589 9.77 12.53 -14.87
N SER A 590 9.36 12.54 -13.60
CA SER A 590 10.18 13.01 -12.48
C SER A 590 11.33 12.05 -12.19
N SER A 591 12.52 12.60 -11.97
CA SER A 591 13.74 11.79 -11.80
C SER A 591 14.66 12.39 -10.74
N THR A 592 14.86 11.64 -9.66
CA THR A 592 15.86 11.92 -8.62
C THR A 592 17.28 11.92 -9.19
N LEU A 593 17.57 11.01 -10.13
CA LEU A 593 18.89 10.92 -10.79
C LEU A 593 19.20 12.13 -11.67
N LYS A 594 18.20 12.60 -12.45
CA LYS A 594 18.39 13.74 -13.37
C LYS A 594 18.15 15.09 -12.71
N MET A 595 17.63 15.11 -11.48
CA MET A 595 17.16 16.31 -10.79
C MET A 595 16.24 17.15 -11.68
N ALA A 596 15.25 16.49 -12.28
CA ALA A 596 14.36 17.10 -13.26
C ALA A 596 12.94 16.53 -13.17
N THR A 597 11.97 17.31 -13.63
CA THR A 597 10.56 16.91 -13.76
C THR A 597 9.93 17.57 -14.98
N GLU A 598 8.73 17.14 -15.37
CA GLU A 598 7.89 17.76 -16.39
C GLU A 598 6.57 18.19 -15.77
N ILE A 599 6.15 19.44 -16.01
CA ILE A 599 4.77 19.83 -15.74
C ILE A 599 3.91 19.34 -16.92
N GLY A 600 3.06 18.35 -16.66
CA GLY A 600 2.26 17.66 -17.65
C GLY A 600 0.85 17.36 -17.16
N CYS A 601 0.09 16.58 -17.93
CA CYS A 601 -1.32 16.27 -17.66
C CYS A 601 -2.16 17.52 -17.31
N VAL A 602 -1.90 18.64 -18.00
CA VAL A 602 -2.55 19.92 -17.70
C VAL A 602 -3.96 19.92 -18.30
N ILE A 603 -4.96 19.78 -17.43
CA ILE A 603 -6.38 19.89 -17.78
C ILE A 603 -6.97 21.05 -16.99
N THR A 604 -7.49 22.06 -17.68
CA THR A 604 -8.28 23.14 -17.08
C THR A 604 -9.63 23.13 -17.77
N PHE A 605 -10.71 22.97 -17.01
CA PHE A 605 -12.06 22.94 -17.57
C PHE A 605 -12.43 24.30 -18.19
N PRO A 606 -13.24 24.32 -19.28
CA PRO A 606 -13.51 25.52 -20.06
C PRO A 606 -13.91 26.78 -19.27
N PRO A 607 -14.74 26.71 -18.20
CA PRO A 607 -15.07 27.88 -17.38
C PRO A 607 -13.86 28.57 -16.73
N PHE A 608 -12.77 27.83 -16.54
CA PHE A 608 -11.54 28.29 -15.89
C PHE A 608 -10.40 28.55 -16.88
N GLN A 609 -10.58 28.25 -18.17
CA GLN A 609 -9.56 28.52 -19.19
C GLN A 609 -9.43 30.02 -19.45
N ARG A 610 -8.21 30.46 -19.75
CA ARG A 610 -7.87 31.89 -19.97
C ARG A 610 -8.15 32.78 -18.74
N THR A 611 -8.22 32.19 -17.55
CA THR A 611 -8.28 32.89 -16.25
C THR A 611 -6.92 32.82 -15.53
N HIS A 612 -6.89 33.17 -14.24
CA HIS A 612 -5.71 33.02 -13.37
C HIS A 612 -5.33 31.57 -13.07
N VAL A 613 -6.26 30.60 -13.23
CA VAL A 613 -6.12 29.22 -12.75
C VAL A 613 -4.85 28.56 -13.28
N THR A 614 -4.73 28.36 -14.59
CA THR A 614 -3.58 27.63 -15.17
C THR A 614 -2.24 28.30 -14.84
N SER A 615 -2.15 29.63 -14.91
CA SER A 615 -0.91 30.35 -14.62
C SER A 615 -0.52 30.27 -13.14
N ASN A 616 -1.49 30.27 -12.22
CA ASN A 616 -1.22 30.06 -10.79
C ASN A 616 -0.82 28.61 -10.50
N SER A 617 -1.52 27.61 -11.06
CA SER A 617 -1.15 26.20 -10.90
C SER A 617 0.28 25.91 -11.37
N VAL A 618 0.66 26.42 -12.55
CA VAL A 618 2.02 26.24 -13.08
C VAL A 618 3.05 26.97 -12.21
N GLY A 619 2.75 28.19 -11.76
CA GLY A 619 3.66 28.94 -10.89
C GLY A 619 3.89 28.28 -9.53
N LEU A 620 2.85 27.69 -8.93
CA LEU A 620 2.97 26.90 -7.70
C LEU A 620 3.87 25.68 -7.88
N LEU A 621 3.72 24.93 -8.99
CA LEU A 621 4.59 23.80 -9.29
C LEU A 621 6.03 24.21 -9.62
N LEU A 622 6.23 25.35 -10.29
CA LEU A 622 7.56 25.90 -10.55
C LEU A 622 8.27 26.31 -9.25
N ASN A 623 7.58 26.98 -8.34
CA ASN A 623 8.08 27.29 -7.01
C ASN A 623 8.48 26.01 -6.26
N PHE A 624 7.57 25.03 -6.20
CA PHE A 624 7.84 23.75 -5.54
C PHE A 624 9.00 22.97 -6.17
N ALA A 625 9.11 22.96 -7.50
CA ALA A 625 10.14 22.18 -8.20
C ALA A 625 11.52 22.86 -8.20
N LEU A 626 11.60 24.17 -8.44
CA LEU A 626 12.87 24.87 -8.71
C LEU A 626 13.43 25.65 -7.52
N ASN A 627 12.61 26.03 -6.52
CA ASN A 627 13.16 26.62 -5.30
C ASN A 627 13.96 25.57 -4.55
N THR A 628 15.07 25.98 -3.95
CA THR A 628 15.82 25.16 -3.00
C THR A 628 15.16 25.20 -1.61
N PRO A 629 15.37 24.19 -0.76
CA PRO A 629 14.76 24.15 0.57
C PRO A 629 15.07 25.35 1.47
N ASP A 630 16.20 26.03 1.25
CA ASP A 630 16.56 27.28 1.95
C ASP A 630 15.74 28.51 1.50
N VAL A 631 15.25 28.50 0.26
CA VAL A 631 14.38 29.55 -0.29
C VAL A 631 12.91 29.29 0.08
N GLN A 632 12.49 28.03 0.03
CA GLN A 632 11.12 27.61 0.35
C GLN A 632 11.16 26.23 1.01
N ASP A 633 10.74 26.16 2.26
CA ASP A 633 10.68 24.87 2.96
C ASP A 633 9.78 23.88 2.21
N GLY A 634 10.21 22.62 2.17
CA GLY A 634 9.55 21.54 1.45
C GLY A 634 9.68 21.56 -0.09
N SER A 635 10.39 22.50 -0.71
CA SER A 635 10.63 22.49 -2.16
C SER A 635 11.74 21.50 -2.58
N LEU A 636 11.76 21.12 -3.86
CA LEU A 636 12.60 20.01 -4.36
C LEU A 636 14.02 20.41 -4.79
N GLY A 637 14.28 21.68 -5.11
CA GLY A 637 15.59 22.14 -5.60
C GLY A 637 16.05 21.47 -6.90
N LEU A 638 15.12 21.16 -7.81
CA LEU A 638 15.43 20.54 -9.10
C LEU A 638 16.16 21.52 -10.01
N ARG A 639 16.96 20.97 -10.94
CA ARG A 639 17.73 21.76 -11.90
C ARG A 639 16.92 22.16 -13.13
N ARG A 640 15.82 21.44 -13.40
CA ARG A 640 15.12 21.55 -14.68
C ARG A 640 13.66 21.13 -14.59
N VAL A 641 12.78 21.96 -15.14
CA VAL A 641 11.37 21.65 -15.38
C VAL A 641 11.09 21.69 -16.88
N VAL A 642 10.44 20.65 -17.40
CA VAL A 642 10.08 20.50 -18.81
C VAL A 642 8.59 20.75 -19.00
N TRP A 643 8.21 21.21 -20.19
CA TRP A 643 6.84 21.26 -20.68
C TRP A 643 6.78 20.64 -22.07
N GLN A 644 5.98 19.59 -22.23
CA GLN A 644 5.72 18.99 -23.54
C GLN A 644 4.28 19.26 -24.00
N ALA A 645 4.15 19.81 -25.21
CA ALA A 645 2.86 20.04 -25.84
C ALA A 645 2.80 19.37 -27.21
N ASN A 646 1.60 19.00 -27.67
CA ASN A 646 1.42 18.74 -29.09
C ASN A 646 1.83 20.00 -29.86
N ALA A 647 2.66 19.88 -30.89
CA ALA A 647 3.20 21.02 -31.64
C ALA A 647 2.10 21.88 -32.27
N LEU A 648 0.93 21.29 -32.55
CA LEU A 648 -0.25 22.00 -33.06
C LEU A 648 -1.09 22.67 -31.96
N ASN A 649 -0.87 22.33 -30.68
CA ASN A 649 -1.56 22.97 -29.56
C ASN A 649 -0.88 24.30 -29.20
N GLY A 650 -1.14 25.32 -30.02
CA GLY A 650 -0.60 26.67 -29.84
C GLY A 650 -0.96 27.28 -28.47
N ALA A 651 -2.14 26.95 -27.92
CA ALA A 651 -2.55 27.44 -26.60
C ALA A 651 -1.64 26.93 -25.47
N SER A 652 -1.31 25.63 -25.47
CA SER A 652 -0.40 25.03 -24.50
C SER A 652 1.03 25.56 -24.65
N VAL A 653 1.55 25.65 -25.89
CA VAL A 653 2.88 26.21 -26.15
C VAL A 653 2.98 27.67 -25.70
N ASN A 654 1.95 28.48 -25.93
CA ASN A 654 1.93 29.88 -25.51
C ASN A 654 1.77 30.03 -23.98
N ALA A 655 1.08 29.09 -23.32
CA ALA A 655 1.02 29.05 -21.85
C ALA A 655 2.40 28.82 -21.24
N ALA A 656 3.16 27.83 -21.74
CA ALA A 656 4.52 27.57 -21.30
C ALA A 656 5.44 28.79 -21.50
N LYS A 657 5.45 29.37 -22.71
CA LYS A 657 6.26 30.58 -23.00
C LYS A 657 5.92 31.76 -22.10
N ARG A 658 4.63 31.96 -21.81
CA ARG A 658 4.18 33.01 -20.89
C ARG A 658 4.82 32.80 -19.51
N MET A 659 4.82 31.57 -19.00
CA MET A 659 5.42 31.20 -17.71
C MET A 659 6.96 31.15 -17.70
N GLY A 660 7.63 31.59 -18.78
CA GLY A 660 9.09 31.70 -18.81
C GLY A 660 9.82 30.52 -19.43
N PHE A 661 9.13 29.43 -19.80
CA PHE A 661 9.75 28.31 -20.48
C PHE A 661 10.31 28.72 -21.86
N GLN A 662 11.50 28.21 -22.18
CA GLN A 662 12.18 28.42 -23.44
C GLN A 662 11.96 27.24 -24.38
N ARG A 663 11.71 27.48 -25.68
CA ARG A 663 11.53 26.40 -26.65
C ARG A 663 12.88 25.82 -27.06
N GLU A 664 13.05 24.52 -26.88
CA GLU A 664 14.28 23.82 -27.24
C GLU A 664 14.15 23.09 -28.58
N ALA A 665 13.06 22.33 -28.79
CA ALA A 665 12.94 21.45 -29.95
C ALA A 665 11.48 21.19 -30.38
N ILE A 666 11.33 20.66 -31.60
CA ILE A 666 10.14 19.93 -32.04
C ILE A 666 10.56 18.50 -32.37
N MET A 667 10.07 17.53 -31.62
CA MET A 667 10.25 16.11 -31.89
C MET A 667 9.16 15.63 -32.83
N LYS A 668 9.53 15.35 -34.08
CA LYS A 668 8.60 14.79 -35.08
C LYS A 668 8.28 13.34 -34.75
N TRP A 669 7.03 12.92 -34.95
CA TRP A 669 6.59 11.54 -34.69
C TRP A 669 6.90 11.02 -33.27
N ASP A 670 6.92 11.93 -32.28
CA ASP A 670 7.23 11.60 -30.89
C ASP A 670 6.25 10.59 -30.29
N ARG A 671 4.96 10.67 -30.67
CA ARG A 671 3.92 9.76 -30.16
C ARG A 671 2.98 9.30 -31.26
N VAL A 672 2.44 8.11 -31.07
CA VAL A 672 1.24 7.64 -31.78
C VAL A 672 0.02 8.03 -30.94
N LEU A 673 -0.99 8.62 -31.57
CA LEU A 673 -2.23 8.99 -30.90
C LEU A 673 -3.31 7.90 -31.06
N PRO A 674 -4.25 7.78 -30.11
CA PRO A 674 -5.44 6.96 -30.29
C PRO A 674 -6.21 7.31 -31.57
N SER A 675 -6.90 6.32 -32.14
CA SER A 675 -7.76 6.53 -33.30
C SER A 675 -8.86 7.54 -33.00
N GLY A 676 -9.24 8.36 -33.99
CA GLY A 676 -10.21 9.45 -33.85
C GLY A 676 -9.60 10.79 -33.43
N LYS A 677 -8.32 10.84 -33.00
CA LYS A 677 -7.64 12.10 -32.66
C LYS A 677 -7.33 12.97 -33.89
N GLU A 678 -7.23 12.35 -35.06
CA GLU A 678 -7.16 13.01 -36.36
C GLU A 678 -8.41 13.85 -36.65
N LEU A 679 -9.59 13.37 -36.21
CA LEU A 679 -10.88 14.04 -36.45
C LEU A 679 -11.00 15.37 -35.68
N VAL A 680 -10.26 15.51 -34.58
CA VAL A 680 -10.19 16.73 -33.76
C VAL A 680 -8.93 17.55 -34.03
N GLY A 681 -8.20 17.25 -35.11
CA GLY A 681 -7.03 18.01 -35.54
C GLY A 681 -5.79 17.87 -34.64
N ALA A 682 -5.69 16.78 -33.88
CA ALA A 682 -4.53 16.53 -33.01
C ALA A 682 -3.41 15.72 -33.69
N GLY A 683 -3.70 15.07 -34.83
CA GLY A 683 -2.68 14.44 -35.65
C GLY A 683 -1.76 15.45 -36.35
N ASN A 684 -0.51 15.09 -36.61
CA ASN A 684 0.48 15.95 -37.26
C ASN A 684 0.19 16.26 -38.75
N GLY A 685 -0.94 15.79 -39.28
CA GLY A 685 -1.37 16.03 -40.66
C GLY A 685 -0.56 15.29 -41.72
N VAL A 686 0.29 14.35 -41.31
CA VAL A 686 1.07 13.51 -42.23
C VAL A 686 0.38 12.17 -42.42
N ASP A 687 0.14 11.80 -43.68
CA ASP A 687 -0.48 10.52 -44.02
C ASP A 687 0.37 9.33 -43.55
N LEU A 688 -0.31 8.28 -43.10
CA LEU A 688 0.33 7.02 -42.74
C LEU A 688 0.81 6.30 -44.01
N ARG A 689 1.97 5.65 -43.92
CA ARG A 689 2.52 4.86 -45.04
C ARG A 689 1.64 3.64 -45.37
N PRO A 690 1.62 3.18 -46.63
CA PRO A 690 0.98 1.91 -46.97
C PRO A 690 1.53 0.74 -46.13
N GLY A 691 0.63 -0.06 -45.55
CA GLY A 691 1.01 -1.21 -44.70
C GLY A 691 1.50 -0.84 -43.29
N ASP A 692 1.23 0.36 -42.79
CA ASP A 692 1.61 0.74 -41.43
C ASP A 692 0.96 -0.22 -40.38
N PRO A 693 1.72 -0.70 -39.38
CA PRO A 693 1.20 -1.64 -38.38
C PRO A 693 0.14 -1.03 -37.45
N LYS A 694 -0.03 0.30 -37.43
CA LYS A 694 -1.08 0.99 -36.66
C LYS A 694 -1.98 1.82 -37.58
N PRO A 695 -2.80 1.16 -38.42
CA PRO A 695 -3.72 1.87 -39.30
C PRO A 695 -4.69 2.72 -38.44
N HIS A 696 -5.06 3.90 -38.94
CA HIS A 696 -5.99 4.84 -38.28
C HIS A 696 -5.51 5.46 -36.95
N GLN A 697 -4.21 5.41 -36.65
CA GLN A 697 -3.63 6.09 -35.48
C GLN A 697 -2.62 7.15 -35.94
N PRO A 698 -2.95 8.46 -35.87
CA PRO A 698 -2.09 9.50 -36.42
C PRO A 698 -0.85 9.73 -35.54
N GLY A 699 0.21 10.22 -36.16
CA GLY A 699 1.41 10.68 -35.45
C GLY A 699 1.17 12.01 -34.73
N ARG A 700 1.91 12.26 -33.65
CA ARG A 700 2.01 13.54 -32.95
C ARG A 700 3.45 14.02 -33.00
N ASP A 701 3.61 15.27 -33.43
CA ASP A 701 4.84 16.03 -33.20
C ASP A 701 4.73 16.73 -31.83
N THR A 702 5.81 16.71 -31.05
CA THR A 702 5.83 17.29 -29.69
C THR A 702 6.76 18.49 -29.66
N ALA A 703 6.24 19.66 -29.27
CA ALA A 703 7.05 20.82 -28.91
C ALA A 703 7.58 20.65 -27.48
N ILE A 704 8.89 20.79 -27.31
CA ILE A 704 9.58 20.69 -26.03
C ILE A 704 10.05 22.08 -25.61
N LEU A 705 9.66 22.46 -24.40
CA LEU A 705 10.12 23.68 -23.74
C LEU A 705 10.64 23.34 -22.34
N SER A 706 11.53 24.16 -21.79
CA SER A 706 12.07 23.98 -20.45
C SER A 706 12.34 25.29 -19.73
N LEU A 707 12.40 25.20 -18.41
CA LEU A 707 12.91 26.24 -17.53
C LEU A 707 13.93 25.59 -16.58
N CYS A 708 15.16 26.08 -16.61
CA CYS A 708 16.25 25.58 -15.77
C CYS A 708 16.44 26.48 -14.53
N TRP A 709 17.12 25.96 -13.51
CA TRP A 709 17.32 26.65 -12.24
C TRP A 709 18.08 27.99 -12.38
N ASP A 710 19.00 28.06 -13.34
CA ASP A 710 19.78 29.26 -13.65
C ASP A 710 18.91 30.37 -14.27
N ASP A 711 18.04 30.02 -15.21
CA ASP A 711 17.02 30.95 -15.72
C ASP A 711 16.00 31.35 -14.64
N TRP A 712 15.67 30.42 -13.73
CA TRP A 712 14.75 30.64 -12.62
C TRP A 712 15.28 31.68 -11.64
N GLU A 713 16.55 31.56 -11.25
CA GLU A 713 17.23 32.51 -10.35
C GLU A 713 17.57 33.83 -11.06
N ASN A 714 17.74 33.82 -12.38
CA ASN A 714 18.06 35.01 -13.17
C ASN A 714 16.81 35.72 -13.73
N GLY A 715 15.85 36.05 -12.87
CA GLY A 715 14.65 36.82 -13.26
C GLY A 715 13.42 35.97 -13.63
N GLY A 716 13.58 34.65 -13.79
CA GLY A 716 12.49 33.74 -14.13
C GLY A 716 11.44 33.66 -13.02
N ARG A 717 11.88 33.59 -11.77
CA ARG A 717 11.03 33.57 -10.57
C ARG A 717 10.14 34.81 -10.49
N GLU A 718 10.73 35.99 -10.62
CA GLU A 718 10.06 37.29 -10.52
C GLU A 718 9.04 37.45 -11.66
N LYS A 719 9.39 37.01 -12.87
CA LYS A 719 8.47 36.99 -14.01
C LYS A 719 7.26 36.10 -13.72
N VAL A 720 7.47 34.90 -13.18
CA VAL A 720 6.39 33.97 -12.84
C VAL A 720 5.50 34.53 -11.74
N HIS A 721 6.06 35.08 -10.66
CA HIS A 721 5.27 35.72 -9.60
C HIS A 721 4.48 36.91 -10.13
N THR A 722 5.07 37.74 -11.00
CA THR A 722 4.36 38.84 -11.67
C THR A 722 3.15 38.33 -12.44
N ILE A 723 3.28 37.20 -13.15
CA ILE A 723 2.16 36.58 -13.89
C ILE A 723 1.11 36.01 -12.94
N MET A 724 1.52 35.30 -11.88
CA MET A 724 0.61 34.76 -10.87
C MET A 724 -0.22 35.84 -10.18
N ASN A 725 0.32 37.05 -10.04
CA ASN A 725 -0.31 38.19 -9.38
C ASN A 725 -1.08 39.13 -10.33
N ARG A 726 -1.16 38.83 -11.64
CA ARG A 726 -1.94 39.68 -12.57
C ARG A 726 -3.41 39.72 -12.17
N GLY A 727 -3.98 40.92 -12.08
CA GLY A 727 -5.38 41.15 -11.73
C GLY A 727 -5.71 40.83 -10.27
N ILE A 728 -4.75 41.00 -9.35
CA ILE A 728 -5.01 41.25 -7.92
C ILE A 728 -5.19 42.76 -7.73
#